data_AF-A0A540LWD1-F1
#
_entry.id   AF-A0A540LWD1-F1
#
_cell.length_a   1.000
_cell.length_b   1.000
_cell.length_c   1.000
_cell.angle_alpha   90.00
_cell.angle_beta   90.00
_cell.angle_gamma   90.00
#
_symmetry.space_group_name_H-M   'P 1'
#
loop_
_entity.id
_entity.type
_entity.pdbx_description
1 polymer ?
#
loop_
_entity_poly.entity_id
_entity_poly.type
_entity_poly.pdbx_seq_one_letter_code
_entity_poly.pdbx_strand_id
1 'polypeptide(L)'
;MPANKIPRVFCIGTSDTKLDDLRFLAESVRSHLDSFSTTSSLKVKVSVVDVSASRTKTDTNPTDFEFVSRKEILCHYSEAAADQLLMDRGEAVAVMSKALENFLTQAQKDDVLARAVSLEGSEGTALISSALRSLPIGVPKLIVSTVASGRTDHYLSRVVLSNAAAAFCGMVVGRVGRGGDSDGGGGGVEKSTVGLTMFGVTTQCVNEVKERLEKEGHEALVFHVTGVGGRAIESLVRDGFIKGVLDITTTEVADYVVWGVMACDASRFDAIIEKRIRLVPKIVCVDNSEKILIIFQVSLMRTTVVENKKFAGFIADKLNTSSSKVVVCLPQKGIAALDVKVFPHHKNDPEFVNALVDFFLEISTKSYIQCTPKVSTPESNQQIHESSVSKIYLSSSETVPRNLSDFPDARPETLQGTSVVLQQLKDQINRGIPIIGAGAGTGISAKFEEAGGVDLMVVYNSGCFCMAGRESLFADVELMMMIGGEEGGVNKFSGVQKFPTVGFYDGKFRQNLEETGMGYLLEVEMIEKAHMMGLLTAPYAFNQDEAMQMAKAGADIIVAIMGLTTSGSRGAKTAVSLEESVVRVQNIADAASRINPNAIVLCHGGPISGPREAEFKLKNTKGVHGFIWGIKCGEVTCRTGYHLHGPRVQIDFHQLKFHMGRQPLIIVADAELCREVGIKKFQDINNRSIPSPIAASPLHQKGLFFTRDARWSTMRNTILSLYQPSHLASLVPTMQSFIESATQKLDSSKETEDITFSNLSLRLATDVIGQAAFGVNFGLSKLESINESIDKIDSKDNNDDDQVSDFINQHIYSTTQLKMDLSGSFSIILGFLAPILQEPFRQVLKRIPGTMDWKVERTNRKLSGRLDEIVVKRMKDSGRGSKDFLSLIMNARESETVAKNVFTQDYISAVTYEHLLAGSATTSFTLSSIVYLVAGHPEVERKLLAEIDGFGPPDQMPTAHDLQHKFPYIDQALIFQMQVIKEAMRFYLVSPLVARETSREVKIGGYLLPKGTWVWLALGVLAKDPNNFPEPDTFRPERFDPDCNEEKQRHPYAFIPFGIGPRACIGQKFSLQELKLSLIHLYRKYVFRHSPNMEKPLALEYGIVLNFKNGVKVRVVKR
;
A
#
# COMPACT_ATOMS: atom_id res chain seq x y z
N MET A 1 26.60 8.24 54.68
CA MET A 1 26.86 7.03 53.88
C MET A 1 27.72 6.08 54.71
N PRO A 2 27.41 4.77 54.82
CA PRO A 2 28.30 3.84 55.48
C PRO A 2 29.53 3.60 54.59
N ALA A 3 30.70 3.88 55.14
CA ALA A 3 32.00 3.55 54.57
C ALA A 3 32.21 2.02 54.52
N ASN A 4 32.97 1.54 53.53
CA ASN A 4 33.42 0.14 53.29
C ASN A 4 32.51 -0.83 52.49
N LYS A 5 31.86 -0.42 51.40
CA LYS A 5 31.36 -1.38 50.38
C LYS A 5 32.20 -1.31 49.11
N ILE A 6 32.76 -2.46 48.71
CA ILE A 6 33.61 -2.59 47.51
C ILE A 6 32.69 -2.73 46.28
N PRO A 7 32.80 -1.86 45.25
CA PRO A 7 31.99 -1.94 44.04
C PRO A 7 32.18 -3.27 43.30
N ARG A 8 31.08 -3.90 42.85
CA ARG A 8 31.06 -5.20 42.16
C ARG A 8 30.59 -5.13 40.71
N VAL A 9 31.28 -5.84 39.83
CA VAL A 9 30.86 -6.12 38.46
C VAL A 9 30.32 -7.54 38.40
N PHE A 10 29.09 -7.69 37.90
CA PHE A 10 28.49 -9.01 37.69
C PHE A 10 28.65 -9.46 36.24
N CYS A 11 29.28 -10.61 36.04
CA CYS A 11 29.31 -11.36 34.79
C CYS A 11 28.18 -12.39 34.82
N ILE A 12 27.08 -12.09 34.11
CA ILE A 12 25.83 -12.85 34.20
C ILE A 12 25.71 -13.79 33.00
N GLY A 13 25.40 -15.06 33.24
CA GLY A 13 25.13 -16.01 32.16
C GLY A 13 24.61 -17.36 32.63
N THR A 14 24.22 -18.18 31.66
CA THR A 14 23.74 -19.55 31.81
C THR A 14 24.93 -20.51 31.95
N SER A 15 25.38 -20.75 33.19
CA SER A 15 26.57 -21.57 33.45
C SER A 15 26.40 -23.04 33.00
N ASP A 16 25.17 -23.56 32.98
CA ASP A 16 24.86 -24.91 32.51
C ASP A 16 25.26 -25.18 31.05
N THR A 17 25.32 -24.13 30.22
CA THR A 17 25.56 -24.24 28.77
C THR A 17 26.76 -23.44 28.30
N LYS A 18 27.20 -22.41 29.05
CA LYS A 18 28.25 -21.47 28.62
C LYS A 18 29.28 -21.17 29.71
N LEU A 19 29.54 -22.10 30.63
CA LEU A 19 30.48 -21.90 31.74
C LEU A 19 31.86 -21.42 31.28
N ASP A 20 32.44 -22.07 30.26
CA ASP A 20 33.80 -21.75 29.79
C ASP A 20 33.89 -20.35 29.18
N ASP A 21 32.86 -19.94 28.43
CA ASP A 21 32.84 -18.61 27.81
C ASP A 21 32.51 -17.52 28.85
N LEU A 22 31.65 -17.81 29.82
CA LEU A 22 31.35 -16.93 30.95
C LEU A 22 32.58 -16.73 31.84
N ARG A 23 33.36 -17.79 32.07
CA ARG A 23 34.65 -17.73 32.76
C ARG A 23 35.65 -16.88 32.00
N PHE A 24 35.78 -17.10 30.68
CA PHE A 24 36.67 -16.30 29.84
C PHE A 24 36.28 -14.81 29.82
N LEU A 25 34.99 -14.50 29.79
CA LEU A 25 34.49 -13.13 29.89
C LEU A 25 34.86 -12.51 31.25
N ALA A 26 34.64 -13.23 32.35
CA ALA A 26 34.98 -12.76 33.69
C ALA A 26 36.50 -12.54 33.87
N GLU A 27 37.33 -13.45 33.35
CA GLU A 27 38.80 -13.31 33.32
C GLU A 27 39.24 -12.11 32.48
N SER A 28 38.64 -11.92 31.31
CA SER A 28 38.91 -10.77 30.45
C SER A 28 38.53 -9.46 31.12
N VAL A 29 37.36 -9.40 31.78
CA VAL A 29 36.91 -8.21 32.52
C VAL A 29 37.85 -7.90 33.68
N ARG A 30 38.22 -8.89 34.49
CA ARG A 30 39.19 -8.73 35.59
C ARG A 30 40.53 -8.21 35.06
N SER A 31 41.10 -8.86 34.05
CA SER A 31 42.39 -8.48 33.46
C SER A 31 42.40 -7.05 32.91
N HIS A 32 41.32 -6.62 32.25
CA HIS A 32 41.23 -5.26 31.73
C HIS A 32 41.01 -4.24 32.84
N LEU A 33 40.19 -4.54 33.86
CA LEU A 33 40.02 -3.66 35.02
C LEU A 33 41.36 -3.44 35.75
N ASP A 34 42.13 -4.51 35.95
CA ASP A 34 43.46 -4.43 36.57
C ASP A 34 44.44 -3.62 35.70
N SER A 35 44.36 -3.74 34.37
CA SER A 35 45.19 -2.97 33.43
C SER A 35 44.81 -1.49 33.36
N PHE A 36 43.53 -1.15 33.54
CA PHE A 36 43.06 0.24 33.48
C PHE A 36 43.20 0.97 34.84
N SER A 37 43.41 0.27 35.96
CA SER A 37 43.63 0.87 37.28
C SER A 37 45.13 1.15 37.54
N THR A 38 45.66 2.24 37.00
CA THR A 38 47.05 2.68 37.30
C THR A 38 47.19 3.50 38.58
N THR A 39 46.08 3.83 39.27
CA THR A 39 46.05 4.57 40.54
C THR A 39 45.33 3.75 41.62
N SER A 40 45.98 3.52 42.77
CA SER A 40 45.64 2.48 43.76
C SER A 40 44.34 2.66 44.58
N SER A 41 43.43 3.58 44.21
CA SER A 41 42.32 3.96 45.10
C SER A 41 41.03 3.15 44.97
N LEU A 42 40.79 2.38 43.89
CA LEU A 42 39.51 1.69 43.67
C LEU A 42 39.67 0.23 43.21
N LYS A 43 39.60 -0.70 44.18
CA LYS A 43 39.48 -2.15 43.89
C LYS A 43 38.02 -2.46 43.49
N VAL A 44 37.80 -2.95 42.28
CA VAL A 44 36.48 -3.43 41.82
C VAL A 44 36.50 -4.96 41.83
N LYS A 45 35.52 -5.60 42.47
CA LYS A 45 35.40 -7.07 42.48
C LYS A 45 34.60 -7.55 41.27
N VAL A 46 34.99 -8.70 40.71
CA VAL A 46 34.24 -9.38 39.63
C VAL A 46 33.57 -10.62 40.22
N SER A 47 32.26 -10.73 40.03
CA SER A 47 31.44 -11.87 40.48
C SER A 47 30.74 -12.50 39.29
N VAL A 48 30.68 -13.83 39.24
CA VAL A 48 29.96 -14.59 38.22
C VAL A 48 28.55 -14.90 38.75
N VAL A 49 27.52 -14.63 37.95
CA VAL A 49 26.12 -14.85 38.32
C VAL A 49 25.52 -15.88 37.39
N ASP A 50 25.08 -16.99 37.97
CA ASP A 50 24.42 -18.07 37.24
C ASP A 50 22.92 -17.86 37.15
N VAL A 51 22.42 -17.82 35.92
CA VAL A 51 20.98 -17.70 35.61
C VAL A 51 20.47 -18.90 34.81
N SER A 52 21.13 -20.06 34.99
CA SER A 52 20.74 -21.32 34.37
C SER A 52 19.28 -21.67 34.68
N ALA A 53 18.50 -21.92 33.63
CA ALA A 53 17.10 -22.30 33.70
C ALA A 53 16.86 -23.81 33.49
N SER A 54 17.91 -24.61 33.18
CA SER A 54 17.79 -26.06 32.96
C SER A 54 17.62 -26.86 34.26
N ARG A 55 17.41 -28.18 34.18
CA ARG A 55 17.33 -29.07 35.37
C ARG A 55 18.69 -29.43 35.97
N THR A 56 19.77 -29.18 35.24
CA THR A 56 21.14 -29.50 35.64
C THR A 56 21.58 -28.54 36.75
N LYS A 57 22.01 -29.10 37.89
CA LYS A 57 22.43 -28.33 39.07
C LYS A 57 23.92 -28.00 39.00
N THR A 58 24.25 -26.73 38.97
CA THR A 58 25.59 -26.17 39.17
C THR A 58 25.69 -25.58 40.58
N ASP A 59 25.53 -26.43 41.60
CA ASP A 59 25.48 -26.00 43.02
C ASP A 59 26.86 -25.85 43.68
N THR A 60 27.93 -26.23 42.98
CA THR A 60 29.33 -26.09 43.45
C THR A 60 30.02 -24.98 42.67
N ASN A 61 30.68 -24.03 43.36
CA ASN A 61 31.41 -22.93 42.71
C ASN A 61 32.42 -23.48 41.69
N PRO A 62 32.15 -23.36 40.37
CA PRO A 62 32.98 -23.95 39.34
C PRO A 62 34.09 -23.00 38.86
N THR A 63 34.25 -21.85 39.54
CA THR A 63 35.10 -20.74 39.09
C THR A 63 35.99 -20.22 40.21
N ASP A 64 37.11 -19.59 39.84
CA ASP A 64 38.00 -18.89 40.79
C ASP A 64 37.45 -17.49 41.18
N PHE A 65 36.17 -17.22 40.88
CA PHE A 65 35.47 -15.96 41.15
C PHE A 65 34.42 -16.15 42.25
N GLU A 66 33.95 -15.03 42.82
CA GLU A 66 32.77 -15.05 43.69
C GLU A 66 31.55 -15.43 42.83
N PHE A 67 30.92 -16.57 43.13
CA PHE A 67 29.87 -17.17 42.31
C PHE A 67 28.52 -17.06 43.01
N VAL A 68 27.56 -16.39 42.37
CA VAL A 68 26.17 -16.30 42.82
C VAL A 68 25.40 -17.40 42.12
N SER A 69 24.97 -18.39 42.88
CA SER A 69 24.26 -19.55 42.34
C SER A 69 22.87 -19.17 41.83
N ARG A 70 22.33 -19.96 40.88
CA ARG A 70 20.94 -19.84 40.44
C ARG A 70 19.93 -19.89 41.60
N LYS A 71 20.24 -20.65 42.66
CA LYS A 71 19.38 -20.79 43.85
C LYS A 71 19.27 -19.46 44.59
N GLU A 72 20.40 -18.78 44.78
CA GLU A 72 20.44 -17.45 45.39
C GLU A 72 19.64 -16.43 44.58
N ILE A 73 19.71 -16.48 43.24
CA ILE A 73 18.90 -15.60 42.39
C ILE A 73 17.39 -15.87 42.56
N LEU A 74 16.97 -17.14 42.56
CA LEU A 74 15.55 -17.51 42.70
C LEU A 74 14.96 -17.13 44.06
N CYS A 75 15.76 -17.07 45.13
CA CYS A 75 15.32 -16.58 46.43
C CYS A 75 14.83 -15.13 46.40
N HIS A 76 15.28 -14.31 45.44
CA HIS A 76 14.80 -12.93 45.25
C HIS A 76 13.43 -12.85 44.55
N TYR A 77 12.87 -13.99 44.13
CA TYR A 77 11.51 -14.09 43.59
C TYR A 77 10.53 -14.70 44.59
N SER A 78 10.87 -15.85 45.19
CA SER A 78 10.08 -16.51 46.26
C SER A 78 10.89 -17.62 46.93
N GLU A 79 10.79 -17.78 48.26
CA GLU A 79 11.46 -18.87 49.01
C GLU A 79 11.01 -20.27 48.54
N ALA A 80 9.75 -20.41 48.08
CA ALA A 80 9.21 -21.66 47.56
C ALA A 80 9.73 -22.01 46.14
N ALA A 81 10.19 -21.02 45.37
CA ALA A 81 10.71 -21.19 44.01
C ALA A 81 12.20 -21.60 43.99
N ALA A 82 12.90 -21.54 45.13
CA ALA A 82 14.32 -21.86 45.24
C ALA A 82 14.62 -23.37 45.04
N ASP A 83 13.63 -24.25 45.26
CA ASP A 83 13.80 -25.71 45.16
C ASP A 83 13.02 -26.37 43.99
N GLN A 84 12.15 -25.64 43.27
CA GLN A 84 11.41 -26.15 42.10
C GLN A 84 11.29 -25.10 40.98
N LEU A 85 11.97 -25.32 39.85
CA LEU A 85 11.66 -24.68 38.58
C LEU A 85 10.71 -25.57 37.77
N LEU A 86 9.64 -24.97 37.24
CA LEU A 86 8.55 -25.65 36.52
C LEU A 86 9.03 -26.37 35.24
N MET A 87 8.21 -27.30 34.75
CA MET A 87 8.52 -28.21 33.63
C MET A 87 8.69 -27.51 32.28
N ASP A 88 8.10 -26.33 32.10
CA ASP A 88 8.20 -25.55 30.85
C ASP A 88 9.39 -24.57 30.86
N ARG A 89 10.22 -24.63 29.81
CA ARG A 89 11.47 -23.86 29.71
C ARG A 89 11.23 -22.37 29.50
N GLY A 90 10.12 -22.00 28.84
CA GLY A 90 9.74 -20.60 28.63
C GLY A 90 9.31 -19.91 29.93
N GLU A 91 8.50 -20.60 30.73
CA GLU A 91 8.11 -20.15 32.06
C GLU A 91 9.30 -20.05 33.02
N ALA A 92 10.21 -21.05 33.01
CA ALA A 92 11.44 -21.03 33.78
C ALA A 92 12.33 -19.81 33.45
N VAL A 93 12.43 -19.45 32.17
CA VAL A 93 13.16 -18.25 31.71
C VAL A 93 12.49 -16.96 32.19
N ALA A 94 11.16 -16.86 32.16
CA ALA A 94 10.43 -15.70 32.63
C ALA A 94 10.58 -15.49 34.16
N VAL A 95 10.44 -16.56 34.94
CA VAL A 95 10.66 -16.55 36.40
C VAL A 95 12.10 -16.15 36.73
N MET A 96 13.08 -16.76 36.08
CA MET A 96 14.49 -16.43 36.29
C MET A 96 14.81 -14.99 35.90
N SER A 97 14.22 -14.47 34.81
CA SER A 97 14.38 -13.08 34.39
C SER A 97 13.86 -12.11 35.45
N LYS A 98 12.68 -12.37 36.02
CA LYS A 98 12.10 -11.54 37.09
C LYS A 98 12.88 -11.65 38.40
N ALA A 99 13.35 -12.85 38.74
CA ALA A 99 14.22 -13.08 39.89
C ALA A 99 15.54 -12.29 39.78
N LEU A 100 16.16 -12.31 38.59
CA LEU A 100 17.36 -11.54 38.29
C LEU A 100 17.09 -10.02 38.36
N GLU A 101 15.94 -9.55 37.88
CA GLU A 101 15.53 -8.14 37.98
C GLU A 101 15.47 -7.67 39.44
N ASN A 102 14.85 -8.48 40.30
CA ASN A 102 14.76 -8.20 41.74
C ASN A 102 16.13 -8.20 42.40
N PHE A 103 16.97 -9.19 42.09
CA PHE A 103 18.35 -9.28 42.57
C PHE A 103 19.17 -8.04 42.19
N LEU A 104 19.17 -7.65 40.92
CA LEU A 104 19.93 -6.49 40.43
C LEU A 104 19.40 -5.18 41.01
N THR A 105 18.08 -5.04 41.17
CA THR A 105 17.46 -3.87 41.80
C THR A 105 17.85 -3.76 43.27
N GLN A 106 17.92 -4.88 43.99
CA GLN A 106 18.38 -4.92 45.38
C GLN A 106 19.88 -4.61 45.48
N ALA A 107 20.72 -5.21 44.63
CA ALA A 107 22.16 -4.94 44.58
C ALA A 107 22.47 -3.47 44.23
N GLN A 108 21.63 -2.82 43.42
CA GLN A 108 21.71 -1.38 43.13
C GLN A 108 21.28 -0.52 44.32
N LYS A 109 20.21 -0.88 45.03
CA LYS A 109 19.77 -0.18 46.26
C LYS A 109 20.80 -0.28 47.38
N ASP A 110 21.50 -1.41 47.47
CA ASP A 110 22.53 -1.66 48.48
C ASP A 110 23.89 -1.02 48.15
N ASP A 111 23.98 -0.33 47.00
CA ASP A 111 25.17 0.36 46.46
C ASP A 111 26.37 -0.58 46.23
N VAL A 112 26.09 -1.86 46.00
CA VAL A 112 27.07 -2.92 45.75
C VAL A 112 27.29 -3.14 44.24
N LEU A 113 26.23 -2.94 43.45
CA LEU A 113 26.28 -3.05 41.99
C LEU A 113 27.06 -1.87 41.39
N ALA A 114 28.30 -2.14 40.99
CA ALA A 114 28.99 -1.26 40.07
C ALA A 114 28.34 -1.38 38.70
N ARG A 115 28.38 -2.56 38.06
CA ARG A 115 27.98 -2.76 36.64
C ARG A 115 27.59 -4.21 36.34
N ALA A 116 26.97 -4.45 35.19
CA ALA A 116 26.61 -5.80 34.73
C ALA A 116 26.97 -6.04 33.25
N VAL A 117 27.61 -7.18 32.97
CA VAL A 117 27.96 -7.66 31.62
C VAL A 117 27.49 -9.10 31.46
N SER A 118 27.03 -9.46 30.27
CA SER A 118 26.54 -10.81 29.99
C SER A 118 26.93 -11.30 28.61
N LEU A 119 26.89 -12.62 28.43
CA LEU A 119 27.14 -13.31 27.17
C LEU A 119 26.05 -14.34 26.94
N GLU A 120 25.23 -14.19 25.90
CA GLU A 120 24.13 -15.10 25.67
C GLU A 120 23.74 -15.33 24.20
N GLY A 121 23.11 -16.48 23.95
CA GLY A 121 22.41 -16.76 22.69
C GLY A 121 21.06 -16.03 22.62
N SER A 122 20.22 -16.33 21.62
CA SER A 122 18.91 -15.69 21.43
C SER A 122 18.02 -15.71 22.70
N GLU A 123 17.79 -16.89 23.27
CA GLU A 123 16.93 -17.08 24.44
C GLU A 123 17.52 -16.46 25.72
N GLY A 124 18.82 -16.61 25.96
CA GLY A 124 19.49 -15.99 27.12
C GLY A 124 19.54 -14.46 27.02
N THR A 125 19.62 -13.92 25.80
CA THR A 125 19.53 -12.47 25.55
C THR A 125 18.15 -11.95 25.96
N ALA A 126 17.08 -12.69 25.68
CA ALA A 126 15.73 -12.33 26.13
C ALA A 126 15.62 -12.33 27.67
N LEU A 127 16.16 -13.35 28.33
CA LEU A 127 16.19 -13.47 29.80
C LEU A 127 16.88 -12.26 30.45
N ILE A 128 18.11 -11.97 30.02
CA ILE A 128 18.97 -10.97 30.68
C ILE A 128 18.59 -9.53 30.28
N SER A 129 18.13 -9.31 29.04
CA SER A 129 17.80 -7.96 28.56
C SER A 129 16.66 -7.32 29.34
N SER A 130 15.68 -8.08 29.83
CA SER A 130 14.58 -7.54 30.63
C SER A 130 15.09 -7.05 31.99
N ALA A 131 15.88 -7.88 32.68
CA ALA A 131 16.48 -7.54 33.97
C ALA A 131 17.50 -6.39 33.90
N LEU A 132 18.33 -6.31 32.85
CA LEU A 132 19.26 -5.19 32.70
C LEU A 132 18.54 -3.87 32.36
N ARG A 133 17.41 -3.93 31.65
CA ARG A 133 16.63 -2.73 31.30
C ARG A 133 16.00 -2.05 32.51
N SER A 134 15.73 -2.78 33.60
CA SER A 134 15.16 -2.20 34.83
C SER A 134 16.13 -1.30 35.61
N LEU A 135 17.44 -1.48 35.42
CA LEU A 135 18.44 -0.65 36.08
C LEU A 135 18.38 0.81 35.58
N PRO A 136 18.80 1.82 36.37
CA PRO A 136 18.78 3.22 35.93
C PRO A 136 19.64 3.50 34.68
N ILE A 137 19.24 4.52 33.90
CA ILE A 137 20.04 5.03 32.77
C ILE A 137 21.35 5.61 33.31
N GLY A 138 22.47 5.26 32.68
CA GLY A 138 23.82 5.67 33.10
C GLY A 138 24.60 4.64 33.93
N VAL A 139 24.00 3.50 34.28
CA VAL A 139 24.73 2.30 34.71
C VAL A 139 25.19 1.55 33.45
N PRO A 140 26.50 1.36 33.19
CA PRO A 140 26.94 0.55 32.07
C PRO A 140 26.43 -0.89 32.16
N LYS A 141 25.77 -1.30 31.07
CA LYS A 141 25.16 -2.62 30.88
C LYS A 141 25.53 -3.08 29.48
N LEU A 142 26.06 -4.30 29.36
CA LEU A 142 26.48 -4.83 28.07
C LEU A 142 26.02 -6.29 27.93
N ILE A 143 25.44 -6.62 26.78
CA ILE A 143 25.11 -8.00 26.41
C ILE A 143 25.89 -8.32 25.14
N VAL A 144 26.72 -9.34 25.20
CA VAL A 144 27.32 -9.94 24.01
C VAL A 144 26.34 -10.99 23.50
N SER A 145 25.70 -10.71 22.36
CA SER A 145 24.57 -11.51 21.85
C SER A 145 24.81 -12.04 20.44
N THR A 146 24.48 -13.31 20.20
CA THR A 146 24.50 -13.92 18.85
C THR A 146 23.37 -13.43 17.93
N VAL A 147 22.44 -12.61 18.45
CA VAL A 147 21.31 -12.06 17.68
C VAL A 147 21.39 -10.53 17.55
N ALA A 148 22.52 -9.92 17.93
CA ALA A 148 22.73 -8.48 17.79
C ALA A 148 22.78 -8.01 16.31
N SER A 149 23.12 -8.90 15.38
CA SER A 149 23.01 -8.71 13.93
C SER A 149 22.31 -9.94 13.37
N GLY A 150 21.25 -9.76 12.57
CA GLY A 150 20.27 -10.80 12.17
C GLY A 150 20.78 -12.03 11.41
N ARG A 151 22.10 -12.27 11.37
CA ARG A 151 22.74 -13.56 11.04
C ARG A 151 24.21 -13.53 11.49
N THR A 152 24.55 -14.34 12.48
CA THR A 152 25.94 -14.71 12.80
C THR A 152 26.00 -16.20 13.13
N ASP A 153 27.02 -16.89 12.63
CA ASP A 153 27.26 -18.31 12.93
C ASP A 153 27.38 -18.55 14.44
N HIS A 154 27.01 -19.75 14.89
CA HIS A 154 26.77 -20.12 16.30
C HIS A 154 27.99 -20.04 17.26
N TYR A 155 29.15 -19.50 16.83
CA TYR A 155 30.36 -19.41 17.65
C TYR A 155 30.86 -17.96 17.76
N LEU A 156 30.80 -17.41 18.97
CA LEU A 156 31.42 -16.13 19.32
C LEU A 156 32.93 -16.32 19.48
N SER A 157 33.74 -15.58 18.71
CA SER A 157 35.19 -15.66 18.84
C SER A 157 35.65 -15.02 20.16
N ARG A 158 36.71 -15.60 20.77
CA ARG A 158 37.35 -15.04 21.97
C ARG A 158 37.83 -13.59 21.77
N VAL A 159 38.12 -13.20 20.53
CA VAL A 159 38.46 -11.81 20.15
C VAL A 159 37.27 -10.87 20.37
N VAL A 160 36.06 -11.27 19.97
CA VAL A 160 34.83 -10.48 20.21
C VAL A 160 34.55 -10.34 21.70
N LEU A 161 34.71 -11.42 22.47
CA LEU A 161 34.55 -11.39 23.92
C LEU A 161 35.58 -10.48 24.61
N SER A 162 36.84 -10.52 24.20
CA SER A 162 37.89 -9.64 24.72
C SER A 162 37.65 -8.17 24.39
N ASN A 163 37.21 -7.86 23.17
CA ASN A 163 36.88 -6.49 22.76
C ASN A 163 35.68 -5.93 23.52
N ALA A 164 34.65 -6.77 23.72
CA ALA A 164 33.49 -6.42 24.53
C ALA A 164 33.87 -6.15 26.00
N ALA A 165 34.73 -6.98 26.58
CA ALA A 165 35.27 -6.79 27.91
C ALA A 165 36.08 -5.48 28.02
N ALA A 166 36.97 -5.19 27.07
CA ALA A 166 37.76 -3.96 27.05
C ALA A 166 36.89 -2.69 26.98
N ALA A 167 35.90 -2.68 26.08
CA ALA A 167 34.94 -1.59 25.96
C ALA A 167 34.12 -1.41 27.24
N PHE A 168 33.67 -2.52 27.84
CA PHE A 168 32.94 -2.51 29.11
C PHE A 168 33.79 -1.94 30.25
N CYS A 169 35.03 -2.37 30.39
CA CYS A 169 35.96 -1.88 31.42
C CYS A 169 36.26 -0.38 31.26
N GLY A 170 36.41 0.11 30.02
CA GLY A 170 36.52 1.55 29.76
C GLY A 170 35.31 2.35 30.27
N MET A 171 34.09 1.85 30.07
CA MET A 171 32.86 2.46 30.61
C MET A 171 32.79 2.40 32.14
N VAL A 172 33.35 1.34 32.76
CA VAL A 172 33.41 1.20 34.23
C VAL A 172 34.35 2.27 34.81
N VAL A 173 35.57 2.37 34.29
CA VAL A 173 36.63 3.25 34.79
C VAL A 173 36.28 4.72 34.60
N GLY A 174 35.73 5.11 33.45
CA GLY A 174 35.37 6.51 33.17
C GLY A 174 34.31 7.10 34.11
N ARG A 175 33.50 6.26 34.76
CA ARG A 175 32.49 6.69 35.74
C ARG A 175 32.95 6.55 37.19
N VAL A 176 33.77 5.52 37.49
CA VAL A 176 34.36 5.31 38.82
C VAL A 176 35.44 6.36 39.13
N GLY A 177 36.24 6.77 38.12
CA GLY A 177 37.23 7.85 38.25
C GLY A 177 36.66 9.26 38.45
N ARG A 178 35.33 9.43 38.30
CA ARG A 178 34.58 10.67 38.60
C ARG A 178 33.90 10.64 39.97
N GLY A 179 33.93 9.51 40.67
CA GLY A 179 33.34 9.34 41.99
C GLY A 179 34.29 9.79 43.10
N GLY A 180 34.44 11.10 43.28
CA GLY A 180 35.30 11.67 44.32
C GLY A 180 35.06 13.15 44.63
N ASP A 181 34.53 13.94 43.70
CA ASP A 181 34.25 15.36 43.95
C ASP A 181 32.76 15.59 44.20
N SER A 182 32.38 15.50 45.46
CA SER A 182 31.40 16.44 46.01
C SER A 182 32.07 17.82 46.05
N ASP A 183 31.48 18.78 45.35
CA ASP A 183 31.86 20.20 45.20
C ASP A 183 33.19 20.50 44.47
N GLY A 184 33.10 21.15 43.30
CA GLY A 184 34.28 21.75 42.65
C GLY A 184 34.14 22.20 41.20
N GLY A 185 33.47 23.34 40.97
CA GLY A 185 33.87 24.39 40.01
C GLY A 185 34.51 24.02 38.67
N GLY A 186 33.69 23.70 37.67
CA GLY A 186 33.97 23.98 36.26
C GLY A 186 32.82 24.81 35.70
N GLY A 187 33.01 26.11 35.50
CA GLY A 187 31.97 27.10 35.17
C GLY A 187 31.28 26.89 33.82
N GLY A 188 30.50 25.83 33.67
CA GLY A 188 29.49 25.66 32.65
C GLY A 188 28.12 25.66 33.32
N VAL A 189 27.26 26.59 32.95
CA VAL A 189 25.86 26.65 33.41
C VAL A 189 25.20 25.30 33.16
N GLU A 190 24.70 24.64 34.20
CA GLU A 190 23.96 23.38 34.09
C GLU A 190 22.68 23.64 33.29
N LYS A 191 22.66 23.27 32.01
CA LYS A 191 21.55 23.55 31.11
C LYS A 191 20.35 22.70 31.49
N SER A 192 19.19 23.32 31.70
CA SER A 192 17.95 22.61 31.98
C SER A 192 17.48 21.85 30.73
N THR A 193 17.41 20.52 30.80
CA THR A 193 17.06 19.63 29.69
C THR A 193 15.55 19.54 29.47
N VAL A 194 15.12 19.72 28.22
CA VAL A 194 13.72 19.73 27.78
C VAL A 194 13.46 18.63 26.76
N GLY A 195 12.47 17.77 27.00
CA GLY A 195 12.04 16.72 26.08
C GLY A 195 11.04 17.25 25.04
N LEU A 196 11.23 16.92 23.77
CA LEU A 196 10.39 17.30 22.64
C LEU A 196 9.88 16.05 21.92
N THR A 197 8.57 15.93 21.74
CA THR A 197 7.95 14.86 20.93
C THR A 197 7.83 15.29 19.47
N MET A 198 8.25 14.43 18.54
CA MET A 198 8.29 14.71 17.11
C MET A 198 7.74 13.56 16.27
N PHE A 199 7.12 13.91 15.16
CA PHE A 199 6.81 13.02 14.05
C PHE A 199 7.15 13.71 12.72
N GLY A 200 7.36 12.95 11.64
CA GLY A 200 7.83 13.51 10.35
C GLY A 200 7.03 14.70 9.81
N VAL A 201 5.73 14.80 10.13
CA VAL A 201 4.84 15.92 9.74
C VAL A 201 4.90 17.14 10.67
N THR A 202 5.61 17.05 11.78
CA THR A 202 5.78 18.09 12.82
C THR A 202 7.24 18.57 12.93
N THR A 203 8.15 17.98 12.16
CA THR A 203 9.60 18.24 12.21
C THR A 203 9.95 19.72 12.11
N GLN A 204 9.24 20.49 11.27
CA GLN A 204 9.50 21.92 11.11
C GLN A 204 9.25 22.69 12.42
N CYS A 205 8.08 22.50 13.03
CA CYS A 205 7.73 23.11 14.33
C CYS A 205 8.71 22.68 15.43
N VAL A 206 9.10 21.40 15.47
CA VAL A 206 10.05 20.90 16.47
C VAL A 206 11.45 21.50 16.28
N ASN A 207 11.91 21.66 15.04
CA ASN A 207 13.21 22.27 14.75
C ASN A 207 13.26 23.74 15.17
N GLU A 208 12.20 24.51 14.90
CA GLU A 208 12.11 25.93 15.28
C GLU A 208 12.03 26.08 16.81
N VAL A 209 11.25 25.23 17.50
CA VAL A 209 11.19 25.20 18.97
C VAL A 209 12.54 24.81 19.58
N LYS A 210 13.21 23.81 19.01
CA LYS A 210 14.54 23.38 19.44
C LYS A 210 15.55 24.53 19.33
N GLU A 211 15.62 25.18 18.17
CA GLU A 211 16.57 26.28 17.92
C GLU A 211 16.33 27.45 18.89
N ARG A 212 15.06 27.75 19.20
CA ARG A 212 14.74 28.79 20.17
C ARG A 212 15.10 28.39 21.60
N LEU A 213 14.80 27.17 22.04
CA LEU A 213 15.20 26.68 23.37
C LEU A 213 16.72 26.70 23.57
N GLU A 214 17.48 26.34 22.53
CA GLU A 214 18.94 26.40 22.55
C GLU A 214 19.47 27.82 22.68
N LYS A 215 18.82 28.81 22.02
CA LYS A 215 19.13 30.25 22.17
C LYS A 215 18.84 30.75 23.59
N GLU A 216 17.84 30.20 24.27
CA GLU A 216 17.46 30.53 25.64
C GLU A 216 18.28 29.75 26.69
N GLY A 217 19.29 28.97 26.27
CA GLY A 217 20.21 28.28 27.17
C GLY A 217 19.73 26.90 27.66
N HIS A 218 18.65 26.35 27.10
CA HIS A 218 18.14 25.01 27.40
C HIS A 218 18.75 23.95 26.47
N GLU A 219 18.85 22.71 26.96
CA GLU A 219 19.25 21.56 26.14
C GLU A 219 18.00 20.78 25.69
N ALA A 220 17.83 20.55 24.39
CA ALA A 220 16.61 19.96 23.84
C ALA A 220 16.84 18.52 23.33
N LEU A 221 16.11 17.55 23.89
CA LEU A 221 16.12 16.15 23.49
C LEU A 221 14.87 15.82 22.67
N VAL A 222 15.04 15.45 21.41
CA VAL A 222 13.92 15.15 20.49
C VAL A 222 13.68 13.65 20.39
N PHE A 223 12.43 13.22 20.55
CA PHE A 223 12.02 11.83 20.50
C PHE A 223 10.97 11.61 19.42
N HIS A 224 11.17 10.57 18.61
CA HIS A 224 10.23 10.20 17.57
C HIS A 224 9.06 9.39 18.15
N VAL A 225 7.84 9.85 17.94
CA VAL A 225 6.60 9.35 18.60
C VAL A 225 6.07 8.14 17.84
N THR A 226 6.63 6.95 18.12
CA THR A 226 6.25 5.66 17.51
C THR A 226 5.65 4.66 18.51
N GLY A 227 5.14 5.13 19.65
CA GLY A 227 4.80 4.32 20.83
C GLY A 227 5.97 4.22 21.79
N VAL A 228 7.17 3.91 21.28
CA VAL A 228 8.39 3.80 22.09
C VAL A 228 8.94 5.17 22.49
N GLY A 229 8.76 6.19 21.65
CA GLY A 229 9.27 7.55 21.87
C GLY A 229 8.68 8.22 23.10
N GLY A 230 7.35 8.19 23.27
CA GLY A 230 6.69 8.74 24.46
C GLY A 230 7.14 8.05 25.75
N ARG A 231 7.26 6.71 25.73
CA ARG A 231 7.77 5.93 26.88
C ARG A 231 9.23 6.27 27.22
N ALA A 232 10.07 6.51 26.22
CA ALA A 232 11.47 6.90 26.46
C ALA A 232 11.57 8.26 27.16
N ILE A 233 10.74 9.24 26.76
CA ILE A 233 10.62 10.53 27.47
C ILE A 233 10.21 10.29 28.91
N GLU A 234 9.13 9.54 29.14
CA GLU A 234 8.59 9.32 30.48
C GLU A 234 9.56 8.57 31.41
N SER A 235 10.35 7.65 30.87
CA SER A 235 11.44 7.01 31.62
C SER A 235 12.51 8.02 32.04
N LEU A 236 12.95 8.88 31.12
CA LEU A 236 13.96 9.91 31.41
C LEU A 236 13.44 10.99 32.37
N VAL A 237 12.13 11.26 32.34
CA VAL A 237 11.44 12.10 33.32
C VAL A 237 11.45 11.45 34.70
N ARG A 238 11.11 10.15 34.78
CA ARG A 238 11.09 9.41 36.05
C ARG A 238 12.46 9.38 36.71
N ASP A 239 13.49 9.21 35.89
CA ASP A 239 14.91 9.20 36.29
C ASP A 239 15.48 10.60 36.56
N GLY A 240 14.72 11.67 36.27
CA GLY A 240 15.06 13.05 36.59
C GLY A 240 16.04 13.73 35.62
N PHE A 241 16.33 13.12 34.47
CA PHE A 241 17.17 13.69 33.40
C PHE A 241 16.45 14.78 32.59
N ILE A 242 15.12 14.69 32.44
CA ILE A 242 14.31 15.71 31.76
C ILE A 242 13.58 16.56 32.81
N LYS A 243 13.79 17.89 32.76
CA LYS A 243 13.21 18.85 33.72
C LYS A 243 11.95 19.55 33.19
N GLY A 244 11.66 19.42 31.89
CA GLY A 244 10.43 19.90 31.26
C GLY A 244 10.13 19.16 29.96
N VAL A 245 8.86 19.07 29.58
CA VAL A 245 8.41 18.39 28.37
C VAL A 245 7.52 19.33 27.54
N LEU A 246 7.89 19.49 26.28
CA LEU A 246 7.07 20.11 25.25
C LEU A 246 6.54 18.98 24.37
N ASP A 247 5.35 18.49 24.72
CA ASP A 247 4.69 17.39 24.04
C ASP A 247 3.97 17.90 22.79
N ILE A 248 4.77 18.32 21.80
CA ILE A 248 4.34 18.90 20.53
C ILE A 248 3.51 17.92 19.67
N THR A 249 3.68 16.61 19.86
CA THR A 249 3.15 15.58 18.96
C THR A 249 2.54 14.43 19.74
N THR A 250 1.28 14.59 20.16
CA THR A 250 0.55 13.57 20.94
C THR A 250 -0.10 12.46 20.09
N THR A 251 0.44 12.16 18.90
CA THR A 251 -0.20 11.23 17.93
C THR A 251 -0.28 9.78 18.43
N GLU A 252 0.60 9.40 19.34
CA GLU A 252 0.57 8.12 20.06
C GLU A 252 -0.77 7.84 20.77
N VAL A 253 -1.46 8.89 21.22
CA VAL A 253 -2.81 8.81 21.84
C VAL A 253 -3.86 8.47 20.79
N ALA A 254 -3.74 9.00 19.58
CA ALA A 254 -4.64 8.66 18.49
C ALA A 254 -4.50 7.16 18.18
N ASP A 255 -3.28 6.67 18.01
CA ASP A 255 -3.00 5.26 17.80
C ASP A 255 -3.47 4.39 18.98
N TYR A 256 -3.37 4.84 20.23
CA TYR A 256 -3.93 4.10 21.37
C TYR A 256 -5.47 3.99 21.31
N VAL A 257 -6.15 5.08 20.96
CA VAL A 257 -7.62 5.12 20.93
C VAL A 257 -8.21 4.45 19.68
N VAL A 258 -7.52 4.52 18.53
CA VAL A 258 -7.94 3.90 17.26
C VAL A 258 -7.21 2.59 16.93
N TRP A 259 -6.40 2.07 17.85
CA TRP A 259 -5.63 0.82 17.72
C TRP A 259 -4.64 0.80 16.55
N GLY A 260 -3.93 1.91 16.37
CA GLY A 260 -2.80 2.05 15.46
C GLY A 260 -1.53 1.32 15.95
N VAL A 261 -0.59 1.13 15.03
CA VAL A 261 0.65 0.35 15.28
C VAL A 261 1.62 1.10 16.20
N MET A 262 1.53 2.43 16.28
CA MET A 262 2.43 3.31 17.03
C MET A 262 1.77 3.84 18.31
N ALA A 263 0.97 3.01 18.97
CA ALA A 263 0.22 3.37 20.17
C ALA A 263 1.11 3.59 21.40
N CYS A 264 0.73 4.57 22.24
CA CYS A 264 1.16 4.59 23.64
C CYS A 264 0.41 3.53 24.45
N ASP A 265 0.76 3.39 25.73
CA ASP A 265 -0.03 2.62 26.69
C ASP A 265 -0.95 3.53 27.53
N ALA A 266 -1.74 2.93 28.42
CA ALA A 266 -2.66 3.63 29.30
C ALA A 266 -1.97 4.57 30.31
N SER A 267 -0.66 4.44 30.51
CA SER A 267 0.12 5.24 31.46
C SER A 267 0.65 6.55 30.88
N ARG A 268 0.38 6.83 29.59
CA ARG A 268 0.82 8.07 28.93
C ARG A 268 0.42 9.30 29.74
N PHE A 269 1.38 10.20 29.93
CA PHE A 269 1.38 11.41 30.75
C PHE A 269 1.59 11.23 32.26
N ASP A 270 1.43 10.02 32.81
CA ASP A 270 1.47 9.80 34.27
C ASP A 270 2.82 10.19 34.88
N ALA A 271 3.93 9.75 34.29
CA ALA A 271 5.27 10.04 34.81
C ALA A 271 5.58 11.56 34.87
N ILE A 272 5.04 12.31 33.92
CA ILE A 272 5.21 13.76 33.81
C ILE A 272 4.41 14.46 34.92
N ILE A 273 3.18 14.00 35.14
CA ILE A 273 2.28 14.48 36.19
C ILE A 273 2.83 14.17 37.58
N GLU A 274 3.25 12.93 37.82
CA GLU A 274 3.82 12.46 39.09
C GLU A 274 5.08 13.24 39.49
N LYS A 275 5.98 13.48 38.53
CA LYS A 275 7.24 14.22 38.78
C LYS A 275 7.05 15.73 38.84
N ARG A 276 5.83 16.23 38.63
CA ARG A 276 5.45 17.66 38.67
C ARG A 276 6.34 18.55 37.78
N ILE A 277 6.84 17.98 36.69
CA ILE A 277 7.66 18.70 35.71
C ILE A 277 6.77 19.49 34.74
N ARG A 278 7.33 20.52 34.11
CA ARG A 278 6.60 21.44 33.22
C ARG A 278 6.09 20.68 31.99
N LEU A 279 4.80 20.82 31.65
CA LEU A 279 4.19 20.20 30.47
C LEU A 279 3.42 21.23 29.64
N VAL A 280 3.76 21.33 28.36
CA VAL A 280 2.98 22.06 27.36
C VAL A 280 2.62 21.09 26.23
N PRO A 281 1.43 20.46 26.25
CA PRO A 281 1.00 19.59 25.18
C PRO A 281 0.38 20.42 24.04
N LYS A 282 0.77 20.09 22.82
CA LYS A 282 0.10 20.54 21.59
C LYS A 282 -0.76 19.39 21.09
N ILE A 283 -2.07 19.58 21.09
CA ILE A 283 -2.98 18.60 20.50
C ILE A 283 -2.90 18.73 18.99
N VAL A 284 -2.18 17.82 18.35
CA VAL A 284 -2.20 17.68 16.89
C VAL A 284 -3.44 16.88 16.52
N CYS A 285 -4.58 17.56 16.35
CA CYS A 285 -5.68 16.99 15.58
C CYS A 285 -5.22 16.85 14.13
N VAL A 286 -5.40 15.68 13.53
CA VAL A 286 -5.26 15.51 12.08
C VAL A 286 -6.43 16.27 11.44
N ASP A 287 -6.16 17.52 11.05
CA ASP A 287 -7.13 18.51 10.57
C ASP A 287 -8.13 18.03 9.50
N ASN A 288 -9.21 18.81 9.42
CA ASN A 288 -10.44 18.65 8.65
C ASN A 288 -10.34 18.56 7.09
N SER A 289 -9.32 17.91 6.50
CA SER A 289 -9.22 17.72 5.03
C SER A 289 -9.08 16.25 4.60
N GLU A 290 -9.96 15.79 3.70
CA GLU A 290 -10.18 14.41 3.20
C GLU A 290 -8.97 13.74 2.52
N LYS A 291 -7.85 13.57 3.22
CA LYS A 291 -6.66 12.92 2.65
C LYS A 291 -6.05 11.86 3.57
N ILE A 292 -5.85 10.68 2.99
CA ILE A 292 -5.04 9.56 3.49
C ILE A 292 -3.60 9.76 2.99
N LEU A 293 -2.61 9.61 3.86
CA LEU A 293 -1.19 9.77 3.51
C LEU A 293 -0.51 8.39 3.55
N ILE A 294 0.02 7.92 2.41
CA ILE A 294 0.85 6.71 2.33
C ILE A 294 2.31 7.15 2.26
N ILE A 295 3.12 6.78 3.26
CA ILE A 295 4.58 6.87 3.25
C ILE A 295 5.09 5.42 3.41
N PHE A 296 6.07 5.01 2.62
CA PHE A 296 6.61 3.63 2.55
C PHE A 296 6.48 2.77 3.82
N GLN A 297 5.91 1.57 3.67
CA GLN A 297 5.62 0.56 4.71
C GLN A 297 4.62 0.93 5.82
N VAL A 298 4.16 2.18 5.93
CA VAL A 298 3.22 2.63 6.97
C VAL A 298 2.06 3.43 6.35
N SER A 299 0.83 2.94 6.52
CA SER A 299 -0.38 3.64 6.08
C SER A 299 -0.92 4.52 7.22
N LEU A 300 -1.07 5.82 6.99
CA LEU A 300 -1.63 6.74 7.98
C LEU A 300 -3.14 6.90 7.74
N MET A 301 -3.94 6.52 8.73
CA MET A 301 -5.39 6.68 8.72
C MET A 301 -5.79 8.02 9.34
N ARG A 302 -6.73 8.70 8.69
CA ARG A 302 -7.26 9.97 9.20
C ARG A 302 -8.29 9.71 10.29
N THR A 303 -8.20 10.47 11.37
CA THR A 303 -9.09 10.35 12.53
C THR A 303 -10.38 11.14 12.32
N THR A 304 -11.51 10.54 12.69
CA THR A 304 -12.84 11.12 12.58
C THR A 304 -13.13 12.12 13.70
N VAL A 305 -14.16 12.95 13.54
CA VAL A 305 -14.58 13.91 14.57
C VAL A 305 -14.91 13.21 15.91
N VAL A 306 -15.52 12.03 15.85
CA VAL A 306 -15.86 11.24 17.05
C VAL A 306 -14.61 10.71 17.75
N GLU A 307 -13.62 10.24 16.99
CA GLU A 307 -12.35 9.76 17.55
C GLU A 307 -11.55 10.92 18.16
N ASN A 308 -11.53 12.09 17.51
CA ASN A 308 -10.89 13.28 18.07
C ASN A 308 -11.52 13.71 19.41
N LYS A 309 -12.84 13.54 19.59
CA LYS A 309 -13.48 13.73 20.92
C LYS A 309 -12.97 12.74 21.96
N LYS A 310 -12.73 11.48 21.59
CA LYS A 310 -12.16 10.46 22.49
C LYS A 310 -10.71 10.75 22.85
N PHE A 311 -9.91 11.26 21.91
CA PHE A 311 -8.54 11.69 22.20
C PHE A 311 -8.52 12.83 23.20
N ALA A 312 -9.40 13.82 23.01
CA ALA A 312 -9.57 14.93 23.94
C ALA A 312 -9.99 14.44 25.32
N GLY A 313 -10.90 13.46 25.41
CA GLY A 313 -11.30 12.80 26.66
C GLY A 313 -10.10 12.15 27.37
N PHE A 314 -9.34 11.29 26.67
CA PHE A 314 -8.16 10.63 27.25
C PHE A 314 -7.13 11.63 27.80
N ILE A 315 -6.83 12.69 27.04
CA ILE A 315 -5.87 13.72 27.45
C ILE A 315 -6.44 14.52 28.64
N ALA A 316 -7.72 14.91 28.60
CA ALA A 316 -8.35 15.66 29.66
C ALA A 316 -8.39 14.88 30.98
N ASP A 317 -8.76 13.60 30.95
CA ASP A 317 -8.82 12.73 32.13
C ASP A 317 -7.45 12.67 32.84
N LYS A 318 -6.37 12.56 32.06
CA LYS A 318 -5.00 12.58 32.60
C LYS A 318 -4.65 13.97 33.16
N LEU A 319 -4.81 15.02 32.37
CA LEU A 319 -4.39 16.37 32.78
C LEU A 319 -5.18 16.92 33.96
N ASN A 320 -6.46 16.53 34.11
CA ASN A 320 -7.30 16.91 35.25
C ASN A 320 -6.82 16.33 36.58
N THR A 321 -6.00 15.28 36.55
CA THR A 321 -5.38 14.71 37.76
C THR A 321 -4.10 15.45 38.17
N SER A 322 -3.63 16.41 37.34
CA SER A 322 -2.37 17.13 37.59
C SER A 322 -2.49 18.17 38.69
N SER A 323 -1.45 18.21 39.55
CA SER A 323 -1.26 19.24 40.58
C SER A 323 -0.23 20.30 40.20
N SER A 324 0.36 20.21 38.99
CA SER A 324 1.36 21.15 38.45
C SER A 324 0.76 22.03 37.34
N LYS A 325 1.41 23.17 37.03
CA LYS A 325 0.97 24.06 35.93
C LYS A 325 1.11 23.33 34.58
N VAL A 326 -0.02 23.09 33.91
CA VAL A 326 -0.10 22.55 32.54
C VAL A 326 -0.71 23.63 31.66
N VAL A 327 -0.11 23.89 30.50
CA VAL A 327 -0.65 24.84 29.50
C VAL A 327 -0.91 24.11 28.20
N VAL A 328 -2.17 23.99 27.79
CA VAL A 328 -2.56 23.31 26.54
C VAL A 328 -2.65 24.34 25.41
N CYS A 329 -1.86 24.16 24.35
CA CYS A 329 -1.86 25.04 23.18
C CYS A 329 -2.63 24.41 22.02
N LEU A 330 -3.72 25.06 21.57
CA LEU A 330 -4.56 24.59 20.45
C LEU A 330 -4.50 25.54 19.24
N PRO A 331 -4.21 25.04 18.01
CA PRO A 331 -4.37 25.83 16.80
C PRO A 331 -5.85 25.96 16.44
N GLN A 332 -6.30 27.17 16.08
CA GLN A 332 -7.72 27.53 15.99
C GLN A 332 -8.46 26.89 14.81
N LYS A 333 -8.97 25.68 15.03
CA LYS A 333 -10.21 25.11 14.43
C LYS A 333 -10.67 23.85 15.19
N GLY A 334 -10.96 23.97 16.49
CA GLY A 334 -11.55 22.89 17.32
C GLY A 334 -11.82 23.32 18.76
N ILE A 335 -12.91 22.81 19.37
CA ILE A 335 -13.66 23.34 20.52
C ILE A 335 -12.91 23.26 21.88
N ALA A 336 -13.22 24.19 22.80
CA ALA A 336 -12.61 24.40 24.11
C ALA A 336 -13.36 23.75 25.30
N ALA A 337 -12.61 23.39 26.35
CA ALA A 337 -13.00 23.37 27.77
C ALA A 337 -11.76 23.16 28.67
N LEU A 338 -10.89 24.17 28.78
CA LEU A 338 -9.78 24.32 29.75
C LEU A 338 -9.22 25.75 29.56
N ASP A 339 -8.23 26.18 30.34
CA ASP A 339 -7.57 27.50 30.19
C ASP A 339 -6.77 27.54 28.87
N VAL A 340 -7.50 27.64 27.76
CA VAL A 340 -7.05 27.44 26.37
C VAL A 340 -6.83 28.82 25.75
N LYS A 341 -5.57 29.14 25.42
CA LYS A 341 -5.25 30.28 24.56
C LYS A 341 -5.31 29.84 23.09
N VAL A 342 -6.08 30.57 22.31
CA VAL A 342 -6.41 30.26 20.91
C VAL A 342 -5.69 31.24 19.99
N PHE A 343 -4.96 30.74 18.98
CA PHE A 343 -4.16 31.54 18.05
C PHE A 343 -4.67 31.47 16.59
N PRO A 344 -4.70 32.59 15.83
CA PRO A 344 -5.39 32.70 14.55
C PRO A 344 -4.73 32.02 13.32
N HIS A 345 -3.51 31.47 13.40
CA HIS A 345 -2.73 31.04 12.22
C HIS A 345 -2.04 29.64 12.29
N HIS A 346 -1.58 29.17 11.11
CA HIS A 346 -1.22 27.79 10.72
C HIS A 346 0.02 27.18 11.43
N LYS A 347 0.19 25.84 11.36
CA LYS A 347 1.23 24.97 11.99
C LYS A 347 2.71 25.44 11.94
N ASN A 348 3.08 26.47 11.17
CA ASN A 348 4.47 26.91 10.88
C ASN A 348 4.65 28.44 11.00
N ASP A 349 3.94 29.09 11.92
CA ASP A 349 4.05 30.53 12.15
C ASP A 349 5.12 30.87 13.21
N PRO A 350 6.10 31.74 12.90
CA PRO A 350 7.07 32.25 13.88
C PRO A 350 6.42 32.85 15.13
N GLU A 351 5.25 33.48 15.01
CA GLU A 351 4.53 34.04 16.17
C GLU A 351 4.01 32.95 17.12
N PHE A 352 3.59 31.80 16.58
CA PHE A 352 3.14 30.65 17.37
C PHE A 352 4.31 29.94 18.07
N VAL A 353 5.45 29.81 17.38
CA VAL A 353 6.68 29.24 17.97
C VAL A 353 7.20 30.12 19.09
N ASN A 354 7.21 31.45 18.89
CA ASN A 354 7.57 32.40 19.94
C ASN A 354 6.61 32.26 21.13
N ALA A 355 5.29 32.24 20.91
CA ALA A 355 4.32 32.06 22.00
C ALA A 355 4.51 30.75 22.77
N LEU A 356 4.79 29.63 22.10
CA LEU A 356 4.97 28.32 22.73
C LEU A 356 6.22 28.27 23.63
N VAL A 357 7.31 28.89 23.20
CA VAL A 357 8.52 29.01 24.02
C VAL A 357 8.34 30.07 25.11
N ASP A 358 7.74 31.21 24.80
CA ASP A 358 7.45 32.27 25.78
C ASP A 358 6.55 31.75 26.91
N PHE A 359 5.55 30.89 26.65
CA PHE A 359 4.76 30.25 27.71
C PHE A 359 5.56 29.27 28.54
N PHE A 360 6.43 28.48 27.91
CA PHE A 360 7.34 27.59 28.63
C PHE A 360 8.26 28.39 29.58
N LEU A 361 8.67 29.60 29.18
CA LEU A 361 9.50 30.52 29.96
C LEU A 361 8.69 31.31 31.01
N GLU A 362 7.47 31.77 30.71
CA GLU A 362 6.59 32.54 31.61
C GLU A 362 6.11 31.73 32.83
N ILE A 363 5.99 30.41 32.70
CA ILE A 363 5.71 29.50 33.83
C ILE A 363 6.76 29.69 34.96
N SER A 364 7.92 30.28 34.65
CA SER A 364 9.03 30.53 35.58
C SER A 364 8.88 31.75 36.50
N THR A 365 7.95 32.70 36.29
CA THR A 365 8.07 34.04 36.92
C THR A 365 6.95 34.50 37.86
N LYS A 366 5.82 33.79 38.05
CA LYS A 366 4.76 34.23 38.98
C LYS A 366 4.41 33.23 40.08
N SER A 367 4.63 33.68 41.32
CA SER A 367 4.18 33.12 42.60
C SER A 367 2.66 33.26 42.79
N TYR A 368 2.13 32.33 43.58
CA TYR A 368 0.73 32.01 43.88
C TYR A 368 -0.22 33.20 44.19
N ILE A 369 -1.47 33.14 43.70
CA ILE A 369 -2.67 33.60 44.43
C ILE A 369 -3.78 32.56 44.24
N GLN A 370 -4.26 32.05 45.37
CA GLN A 370 -5.36 31.09 45.49
C GLN A 370 -6.70 31.84 45.33
N CYS A 371 -7.58 31.38 44.44
CA CYS A 371 -8.96 31.88 44.35
C CYS A 371 -9.96 30.73 44.45
N THR A 372 -10.79 30.80 45.48
CA THR A 372 -11.92 29.94 45.82
C THR A 372 -13.01 29.92 44.74
N PRO A 373 -13.75 28.80 44.59
CA PRO A 373 -14.79 28.67 43.55
C PRO A 373 -16.07 29.42 43.95
N LYS A 374 -16.54 30.32 43.08
CA LYS A 374 -17.92 30.83 43.12
C LYS A 374 -18.77 29.97 42.19
N VAL A 375 -19.72 29.25 42.78
CA VAL A 375 -20.82 28.57 42.10
C VAL A 375 -21.83 29.64 41.67
N SER A 376 -22.14 29.69 40.38
CA SER A 376 -23.35 30.34 39.86
C SER A 376 -24.14 29.32 39.05
N THR A 377 -25.29 28.96 39.58
CA THR A 377 -26.34 28.10 39.03
C THR A 377 -26.87 28.58 37.68
N PRO A 378 -27.17 27.67 36.73
CA PRO A 378 -28.09 27.95 35.64
C PRO A 378 -29.48 27.35 35.94
N GLU A 379 -30.47 28.21 36.16
CA GLU A 379 -31.87 27.87 35.96
C GLU A 379 -32.24 28.14 34.50
N SER A 380 -32.61 27.11 33.76
CA SER A 380 -33.98 26.94 33.25
C SER A 380 -34.06 25.75 32.29
N ASN A 381 -34.95 24.86 32.68
CA ASN A 381 -35.33 23.60 32.05
C ASN A 381 -35.76 23.74 30.58
N GLN A 382 -35.30 22.80 29.75
CA GLN A 382 -36.22 22.00 28.94
C GLN A 382 -35.87 20.53 29.13
N GLN A 383 -36.69 19.85 29.93
CA GLN A 383 -36.76 18.40 30.04
C GLN A 383 -37.11 17.80 28.67
N ILE A 384 -36.22 16.96 28.14
CA ILE A 384 -36.62 15.88 27.24
C ILE A 384 -36.36 14.59 28.02
N HIS A 385 -37.43 13.83 28.23
CA HIS A 385 -37.53 12.61 29.02
C HIS A 385 -36.46 11.56 28.67
N GLU A 386 -35.46 11.37 29.54
CA GLU A 386 -34.75 10.09 29.70
C GLU A 386 -35.63 9.14 30.52
N SER A 387 -36.68 8.57 29.93
CA SER A 387 -37.44 7.49 30.57
C SER A 387 -38.29 6.73 29.56
N SER A 388 -37.67 5.97 28.63
CA SER A 388 -38.40 4.94 27.84
C SER A 388 -37.54 3.89 27.11
N VAL A 389 -36.20 3.93 27.12
CA VAL A 389 -35.39 2.97 26.33
C VAL A 389 -34.79 1.81 27.16
N SER A 390 -35.20 1.64 28.43
CA SER A 390 -34.69 0.58 29.32
C SER A 390 -35.62 -0.63 29.50
N LYS A 391 -36.62 -0.86 28.65
CA LYS A 391 -37.60 -1.95 28.82
C LYS A 391 -38.12 -2.61 27.53
N ILE A 392 -37.27 -2.94 26.57
CA ILE A 392 -37.57 -3.94 25.51
C ILE A 392 -36.17 -4.46 25.10
N TYR A 393 -35.62 -5.60 25.55
CA TYR A 393 -36.05 -6.98 25.48
C TYR A 393 -35.36 -7.79 26.60
N LEU A 394 -36.12 -8.32 27.54
CA LEU A 394 -35.75 -9.50 28.33
C LEU A 394 -36.90 -10.47 28.15
N SER A 395 -36.90 -11.18 27.02
CA SER A 395 -37.82 -12.29 26.77
C SER A 395 -37.00 -13.54 26.49
N SER A 396 -36.80 -14.32 27.57
CA SER A 396 -36.70 -15.78 27.58
C SER A 396 -35.92 -16.45 26.43
N SER A 397 -34.59 -16.44 26.51
CA SER A 397 -33.75 -17.56 26.08
C SER A 397 -32.61 -17.69 27.09
N GLU A 398 -32.28 -18.92 27.50
CA GLU A 398 -31.26 -19.19 28.51
C GLU A 398 -29.93 -18.57 28.11
N THR A 399 -29.45 -17.58 28.89
CA THR A 399 -28.08 -17.09 28.81
C THR A 399 -27.13 -18.27 29.03
N VAL A 400 -26.17 -18.51 28.14
CA VAL A 400 -25.07 -19.45 28.40
C VAL A 400 -24.25 -18.89 29.57
N PRO A 401 -24.38 -19.41 30.81
CA PRO A 401 -23.72 -18.80 31.94
C PRO A 401 -22.28 -19.32 31.96
N ARG A 402 -21.30 -18.47 31.64
CA ARG A 402 -19.90 -18.74 31.98
C ARG A 402 -19.65 -18.23 33.40
N ASN A 403 -19.73 -19.12 34.39
CA ASN A 403 -19.45 -18.76 35.78
C ASN A 403 -17.94 -18.62 36.01
N LEU A 404 -17.53 -17.69 36.88
CA LEU A 404 -16.11 -17.54 37.25
C LEU A 404 -15.49 -18.81 37.87
N SER A 405 -16.32 -19.70 38.44
CA SER A 405 -15.87 -20.99 38.97
C SER A 405 -15.29 -21.92 37.90
N ASP A 406 -15.77 -21.79 36.66
CA ASP A 406 -15.44 -22.70 35.56
C ASP A 406 -14.27 -22.16 34.72
N PHE A 407 -13.88 -20.90 34.94
CA PHE A 407 -12.83 -20.16 34.22
C PHE A 407 -11.91 -19.41 35.19
N PRO A 408 -11.07 -20.11 35.96
CA PRO A 408 -10.26 -19.53 37.03
C PRO A 408 -9.24 -18.49 36.54
N ASP A 409 -8.79 -18.57 35.29
CA ASP A 409 -7.76 -17.70 34.70
C ASP A 409 -8.37 -16.51 33.92
N ALA A 410 -9.69 -16.38 33.91
CA ALA A 410 -10.38 -15.41 33.08
C ALA A 410 -10.66 -14.09 33.82
N ARG A 411 -10.48 -12.97 33.11
CA ARG A 411 -10.89 -11.66 33.61
C ARG A 411 -12.43 -11.53 33.53
N PRO A 412 -13.12 -11.00 34.57
CA PRO A 412 -14.58 -10.88 34.57
C PRO A 412 -15.15 -10.15 33.35
N GLU A 413 -14.47 -9.07 32.93
CA GLU A 413 -14.85 -8.28 31.75
C GLU A 413 -14.77 -9.10 30.44
N THR A 414 -13.72 -9.92 30.31
CA THR A 414 -13.53 -10.81 29.15
C THR A 414 -14.64 -11.87 29.10
N LEU A 415 -14.95 -12.51 30.22
CA LEU A 415 -16.02 -13.51 30.29
C LEU A 415 -17.39 -12.94 29.93
N GLN A 416 -17.69 -11.74 30.43
CA GLN A 416 -18.94 -11.05 30.13
C GLN A 416 -19.02 -10.70 28.64
N GLY A 417 -17.95 -10.14 28.07
CA GLY A 417 -17.89 -9.82 26.64
C GLY A 417 -18.06 -11.05 25.74
N THR A 418 -17.34 -12.14 26.03
CA THR A 418 -17.44 -13.41 25.28
C THR A 418 -18.85 -14.00 25.37
N SER A 419 -19.48 -13.99 26.55
CA SER A 419 -20.83 -14.55 26.76
C SER A 419 -21.90 -13.78 25.97
N VAL A 420 -21.82 -12.45 25.94
CA VAL A 420 -22.73 -11.61 25.16
C VAL A 420 -22.61 -11.90 23.66
N VAL A 421 -21.38 -12.03 23.16
CA VAL A 421 -21.11 -12.28 21.74
C VAL A 421 -21.58 -13.67 21.33
N LEU A 422 -21.31 -14.70 22.11
CA LEU A 422 -21.80 -16.05 21.84
C LEU A 422 -23.33 -16.10 21.81
N GLN A 423 -23.99 -15.37 22.70
CA GLN A 423 -25.45 -15.28 22.68
C GLN A 423 -25.95 -14.61 21.40
N GLN A 424 -25.35 -13.48 21.00
CA GLN A 424 -25.71 -12.78 19.76
C GLN A 424 -25.56 -13.67 18.52
N LEU A 425 -24.44 -14.41 18.43
CA LEU A 425 -24.19 -15.34 17.33
C LEU A 425 -25.20 -16.49 17.31
N LYS A 426 -25.53 -17.06 18.48
CA LYS A 426 -26.55 -18.11 18.60
C LYS A 426 -27.95 -17.60 18.24
N ASP A 427 -28.32 -16.41 18.69
CA ASP A 427 -29.61 -15.80 18.34
C ASP A 427 -29.70 -15.49 16.84
N GLN A 428 -28.59 -15.16 16.20
CA GLN A 428 -28.50 -15.01 14.75
C GLN A 428 -28.67 -16.34 14.01
N ILE A 429 -28.00 -17.40 14.47
CA ILE A 429 -28.16 -18.76 13.95
C ILE A 429 -29.63 -19.21 14.07
N ASN A 430 -30.27 -18.97 15.22
CA ASN A 430 -31.66 -19.34 15.47
C ASN A 430 -32.64 -18.59 14.55
N ARG A 431 -32.28 -17.39 14.08
CA ARG A 431 -33.03 -16.62 13.06
C ARG A 431 -32.78 -17.11 11.63
N GLY A 432 -31.98 -18.14 11.43
CA GLY A 432 -31.61 -18.66 10.11
C GLY A 432 -30.65 -17.75 9.34
N ILE A 433 -29.97 -16.83 10.02
CA ILE A 433 -29.04 -15.88 9.41
C ILE A 433 -27.62 -16.45 9.54
N PRO A 434 -26.88 -16.65 8.44
CA PRO A 434 -25.53 -17.19 8.51
C PRO A 434 -24.56 -16.18 9.15
N ILE A 435 -23.58 -16.72 9.88
CA ILE A 435 -22.49 -15.96 10.47
C ILE A 435 -21.43 -15.69 9.39
N ILE A 436 -21.02 -14.42 9.28
CA ILE A 436 -20.02 -13.99 8.32
C ILE A 436 -18.77 -13.51 9.06
N GLY A 437 -17.64 -14.18 8.83
CA GLY A 437 -16.33 -13.73 9.29
C GLY A 437 -15.43 -13.24 8.15
N ALA A 438 -14.64 -12.20 8.41
CA ALA A 438 -13.65 -11.70 7.46
C ALA A 438 -12.32 -11.37 8.15
N GLY A 439 -11.23 -11.74 7.48
CA GLY A 439 -9.88 -11.33 7.87
C GLY A 439 -9.57 -9.93 7.37
N ALA A 440 -9.18 -9.04 8.27
CA ALA A 440 -8.78 -7.67 8.02
C ALA A 440 -7.32 -7.42 8.44
N GLY A 441 -6.56 -6.73 7.58
CA GLY A 441 -5.39 -5.97 8.04
C GLY A 441 -5.83 -4.78 8.91
N THR A 442 -4.94 -4.25 9.74
CA THR A 442 -5.24 -3.04 10.53
C THR A 442 -5.55 -1.84 9.61
N GLY A 443 -6.60 -1.07 9.91
CA GLY A 443 -6.95 0.17 9.19
C GLY A 443 -8.11 0.01 8.19
N ILE A 444 -7.85 0.27 6.90
CA ILE A 444 -8.89 0.43 5.87
C ILE A 444 -9.71 -0.85 5.61
N SER A 445 -9.07 -2.03 5.60
CA SER A 445 -9.77 -3.32 5.42
C SER A 445 -10.80 -3.57 6.52
N ALA A 446 -10.42 -3.32 7.79
CA ALA A 446 -11.32 -3.43 8.93
C ALA A 446 -12.53 -2.50 8.81
N LYS A 447 -12.33 -1.27 8.30
CA LYS A 447 -13.42 -0.30 8.08
C LYS A 447 -14.38 -0.71 6.96
N PHE A 448 -13.88 -1.30 5.89
CA PHE A 448 -14.74 -1.84 4.82
C PHE A 448 -15.53 -3.07 5.28
N GLU A 449 -14.93 -3.93 6.08
CA GLU A 449 -15.59 -5.10 6.66
C GLU A 449 -16.67 -4.68 7.68
N GLU A 450 -16.39 -3.70 8.53
CA GLU A 450 -17.37 -3.07 9.42
C GLU A 450 -18.54 -2.47 8.63
N ALA A 451 -18.26 -1.65 7.60
CA ALA A 451 -19.31 -1.05 6.76
C ALA A 451 -20.08 -2.09 5.94
N GLY A 452 -19.45 -3.22 5.61
CA GLY A 452 -20.10 -4.37 4.99
C GLY A 452 -21.06 -5.09 5.94
N GLY A 453 -20.95 -4.92 7.25
CA GLY A 453 -21.76 -5.66 8.22
C GLY A 453 -21.28 -7.11 8.41
N VAL A 454 -19.95 -7.31 8.44
CA VAL A 454 -19.33 -8.56 8.89
C VAL A 454 -19.66 -8.79 10.37
N ASP A 455 -19.94 -10.05 10.75
CA ASP A 455 -20.21 -10.38 12.16
C ASP A 455 -18.88 -10.53 12.93
N LEU A 456 -17.93 -11.33 12.40
CA LEU A 456 -16.64 -11.63 13.03
C LEU A 456 -15.47 -11.00 12.25
N MET A 457 -14.70 -10.11 12.87
CA MET A 457 -13.49 -9.55 12.25
C MET A 457 -12.23 -10.22 12.82
N VAL A 458 -11.40 -10.77 11.93
CA VAL A 458 -10.16 -11.48 12.26
C VAL A 458 -8.98 -10.57 11.95
N VAL A 459 -8.25 -10.09 12.95
CA VAL A 459 -7.19 -9.09 12.76
C VAL A 459 -5.82 -9.75 12.76
N TYR A 460 -5.10 -9.62 11.64
CA TYR A 460 -3.72 -10.14 11.51
C TYR A 460 -2.76 -9.27 12.34
N ASN A 461 -2.23 -9.80 13.44
CA ASN A 461 -1.30 -9.10 14.33
C ASN A 461 0.15 -9.62 14.22
N SER A 462 0.57 -10.06 13.03
CA SER A 462 1.96 -10.52 12.82
C SER A 462 2.99 -9.39 12.99
N GLY A 463 2.59 -8.14 12.76
CA GLY A 463 3.47 -6.96 12.89
C GLY A 463 4.05 -6.75 14.29
N CYS A 464 3.24 -6.92 15.35
CA CYS A 464 3.73 -6.75 16.73
C CYS A 464 4.75 -7.83 17.12
N PHE A 465 4.49 -9.09 16.75
CA PHE A 465 5.38 -10.22 17.04
C PHE A 465 6.68 -10.19 16.21
N CYS A 466 6.60 -9.82 14.94
CA CYS A 466 7.77 -9.59 14.09
C CYS A 466 8.64 -8.43 14.62
N MET A 467 8.03 -7.32 15.06
CA MET A 467 8.76 -6.20 15.69
C MET A 467 9.32 -6.56 17.07
N ALA A 468 8.73 -7.55 17.76
CA ALA A 468 9.27 -8.13 18.99
C ALA A 468 10.33 -9.22 18.73
N GLY A 469 10.73 -9.47 17.47
CA GLY A 469 11.78 -10.42 17.11
C GLY A 469 11.38 -11.89 17.18
N ARG A 470 10.07 -12.22 17.19
CA ARG A 470 9.58 -13.60 17.16
C ARG A 470 9.45 -14.10 15.71
N GLU A 471 9.88 -15.34 15.46
CA GLU A 471 9.86 -15.94 14.12
C GLU A 471 8.45 -16.14 13.56
N SER A 472 8.30 -15.95 12.24
CA SER A 472 7.00 -15.93 11.56
C SER A 472 6.25 -17.27 11.58
N LEU A 473 6.96 -18.40 11.66
CA LEU A 473 6.37 -19.75 11.69
C LEU A 473 5.57 -20.04 12.98
N PHE A 474 5.80 -19.28 14.06
CA PHE A 474 5.05 -19.37 15.32
C PHE A 474 4.19 -18.12 15.60
N ALA A 475 4.25 -17.11 14.73
CA ALA A 475 3.58 -15.81 14.92
C ALA A 475 2.16 -15.75 14.36
N ASP A 476 1.64 -16.84 13.79
CA ASP A 476 0.32 -16.92 13.15
C ASP A 476 -0.86 -17.10 14.15
N VAL A 477 -0.69 -16.58 15.37
CA VAL A 477 -1.78 -16.40 16.33
C VAL A 477 -2.49 -15.10 16.00
N GLU A 478 -3.66 -15.20 15.36
CA GLU A 478 -4.46 -14.04 14.96
C GLU A 478 -5.38 -13.62 16.11
N LEU A 479 -5.37 -12.34 16.45
CA LEU A 479 -6.20 -11.81 17.53
C LEU A 479 -7.60 -11.52 16.96
N MET A 480 -8.62 -12.09 17.57
CA MET A 480 -10.00 -11.97 17.10
C MET A 480 -10.74 -10.90 17.90
N MET A 481 -11.39 -9.96 17.20
CA MET A 481 -12.12 -8.83 17.79
C MET A 481 -13.38 -8.60 16.93
N MET A 482 -14.59 -8.87 17.43
CA MET A 482 -15.79 -8.51 16.64
C MET A 482 -16.07 -7.02 16.71
N ILE A 483 -16.55 -6.52 15.58
CA ILE A 483 -17.24 -5.25 15.44
C ILE A 483 -18.51 -5.60 14.65
N GLY A 484 -19.65 -5.66 15.34
CA GLY A 484 -20.96 -5.87 14.73
C GLY A 484 -22.00 -5.05 15.47
N GLY A 485 -22.71 -4.18 14.75
CA GLY A 485 -23.61 -3.16 15.32
C GLY A 485 -25.08 -3.39 15.01
N GLU A 486 -25.91 -2.74 15.83
CA GLU A 486 -26.97 -1.82 15.37
C GLU A 486 -26.85 -0.56 16.25
N GLU A 487 -26.99 0.61 15.63
CA GLU A 487 -26.99 1.97 16.20
C GLU A 487 -26.38 2.17 17.63
N GLY A 488 -25.16 2.72 17.69
CA GLY A 488 -24.74 3.48 18.87
C GLY A 488 -23.98 2.78 20.00
N GLY A 489 -23.43 1.57 19.83
CA GLY A 489 -22.56 0.96 20.84
C GLY A 489 -21.76 -0.24 20.35
N VAL A 490 -20.42 -0.15 20.36
CA VAL A 490 -19.51 -1.25 19.97
C VAL A 490 -19.26 -2.15 21.17
N ASN A 491 -19.74 -3.40 21.13
CA ASN A 491 -19.34 -4.43 22.10
C ASN A 491 -17.96 -4.98 21.74
N LYS A 492 -16.95 -4.68 22.56
CA LYS A 492 -15.58 -5.17 22.41
C LYS A 492 -15.39 -6.44 23.25
N PHE A 493 -14.73 -7.45 22.69
CA PHE A 493 -14.22 -8.62 23.43
C PHE A 493 -12.86 -9.03 22.87
N SER A 494 -12.21 -9.98 23.53
CA SER A 494 -10.94 -10.55 23.10
C SER A 494 -11.11 -12.02 22.75
N GLY A 495 -10.59 -12.43 21.59
CA GLY A 495 -10.62 -13.80 21.13
C GLY A 495 -9.32 -14.24 20.45
N VAL A 496 -9.22 -15.54 20.21
CA VAL A 496 -8.10 -16.20 19.56
C VAL A 496 -8.63 -16.92 18.32
N GLN A 497 -8.19 -16.45 17.15
CA GLN A 497 -8.30 -17.20 15.90
C GLN A 497 -6.92 -17.83 15.65
N LYS A 498 -6.89 -19.15 15.58
CA LYS A 498 -5.63 -19.88 15.35
C LYS A 498 -5.54 -20.24 13.88
N PHE A 499 -4.71 -19.53 13.10
CA PHE A 499 -4.40 -19.92 11.72
C PHE A 499 -3.62 -21.24 11.74
N PRO A 500 -3.88 -22.18 10.80
CA PRO A 500 -3.28 -23.50 10.93
C PRO A 500 -1.82 -23.47 10.49
N THR A 501 -0.93 -24.00 11.32
CA THR A 501 0.51 -24.07 11.03
C THR A 501 0.89 -25.50 10.68
N VAL A 502 0.66 -26.46 11.57
CA VAL A 502 1.01 -27.88 11.35
C VAL A 502 -0.01 -28.59 10.43
N GLY A 503 -1.27 -28.16 10.50
CA GLY A 503 -2.39 -28.75 9.78
C GLY A 503 -2.28 -28.73 8.24
N PHE A 504 -1.47 -27.82 7.67
CA PHE A 504 -1.24 -27.74 6.22
C PHE A 504 -0.19 -28.73 5.69
N TYR A 505 0.59 -29.35 6.57
CA TYR A 505 1.61 -30.31 6.18
C TYR A 505 1.04 -31.73 6.17
N ASP A 506 1.45 -32.55 5.20
CA ASP A 506 1.06 -33.95 5.05
C ASP A 506 2.28 -34.90 4.92
N GLY A 507 1.97 -36.19 4.84
CA GLY A 507 2.97 -37.25 4.60
C GLY A 507 4.10 -37.31 5.63
N LYS A 508 5.31 -37.65 5.16
CA LYS A 508 6.48 -37.84 6.01
C LYS A 508 6.89 -36.57 6.76
N PHE A 509 6.60 -35.39 6.22
CA PHE A 509 6.94 -34.13 6.86
C PHE A 509 6.06 -33.85 8.08
N ARG A 510 4.73 -34.05 7.96
CA ARG A 510 3.80 -34.02 9.10
C ARG A 510 4.23 -35.03 10.17
N GLN A 511 4.53 -36.26 9.78
CA GLN A 511 4.98 -37.29 10.72
C GLN A 511 6.24 -36.88 11.49
N ASN A 512 7.24 -36.30 10.81
CA ASN A 512 8.45 -35.81 11.46
C ASN A 512 8.15 -34.66 12.45
N LEU A 513 7.20 -33.76 12.15
CA LEU A 513 6.80 -32.70 13.07
C LEU A 513 6.13 -33.27 14.33
N GLU A 514 5.25 -34.25 14.17
CA GLU A 514 4.62 -34.95 15.30
C GLU A 514 5.66 -35.71 16.15
N GLU A 515 6.60 -36.42 15.52
CA GLU A 515 7.68 -37.17 16.21
C GLU A 515 8.67 -36.25 16.95
N THR A 516 8.82 -35.00 16.50
CA THR A 516 9.71 -34.00 17.13
C THR A 516 8.99 -33.13 18.16
N GLY A 517 7.72 -33.42 18.46
CA GLY A 517 6.93 -32.69 19.45
C GLY A 517 6.38 -31.35 18.96
N MET A 518 6.49 -31.04 17.66
CA MET A 518 5.90 -29.86 17.01
C MET A 518 4.60 -30.23 16.27
N GLY A 519 3.80 -31.08 16.92
CA GLY A 519 2.58 -31.65 16.37
C GLY A 519 1.35 -30.76 16.48
N TYR A 520 0.26 -31.16 15.83
CA TYR A 520 -1.03 -30.43 15.89
C TYR A 520 -1.60 -30.36 17.31
N LEU A 521 -1.22 -31.27 18.21
CA LEU A 521 -1.66 -31.24 19.61
C LEU A 521 -1.27 -29.96 20.37
N LEU A 522 -0.16 -29.30 20.01
CA LEU A 522 0.21 -28.02 20.62
C LEU A 522 -0.80 -26.91 20.26
N GLU A 523 -1.38 -26.99 19.06
CA GLU A 523 -2.44 -26.07 18.64
C GLU A 523 -3.74 -26.34 19.42
N VAL A 524 -3.99 -27.59 19.82
CA VAL A 524 -5.15 -27.96 20.67
C VAL A 524 -4.96 -27.45 22.09
N GLU A 525 -3.77 -27.64 22.68
CA GLU A 525 -3.44 -27.15 24.03
C GLU A 525 -3.55 -25.62 24.11
N MET A 526 -3.13 -24.91 23.05
CA MET A 526 -3.25 -23.45 22.97
C MET A 526 -4.71 -22.99 23.03
N ILE A 527 -5.62 -23.70 22.35
CA ILE A 527 -7.06 -23.41 22.39
C ILE A 527 -7.65 -23.71 23.76
N GLU A 528 -7.23 -24.80 24.40
CA GLU A 528 -7.65 -25.13 25.76
C GLU A 528 -7.26 -24.03 26.75
N LYS A 529 -6.02 -23.55 26.70
CA LYS A 529 -5.57 -22.42 27.53
C LYS A 529 -6.36 -21.14 27.23
N ALA A 530 -6.59 -20.82 25.96
CA ALA A 530 -7.37 -19.65 25.57
C ALA A 530 -8.82 -19.71 26.06
N HIS A 531 -9.43 -20.89 26.01
CA HIS A 531 -10.76 -21.16 26.55
C HIS A 531 -10.79 -20.91 28.06
N MET A 532 -9.82 -21.45 28.81
CA MET A 532 -9.68 -21.27 30.27
C MET A 532 -9.49 -19.81 30.68
N MET A 533 -8.87 -18.98 29.82
CA MET A 533 -8.74 -17.54 29.99
C MET A 533 -10.01 -16.74 29.65
N GLY A 534 -11.11 -17.43 29.28
CA GLY A 534 -12.39 -16.82 28.95
C GLY A 534 -12.45 -16.12 27.59
N LEU A 535 -11.44 -16.32 26.74
CA LEU A 535 -11.39 -15.75 25.39
C LEU A 535 -12.37 -16.47 24.47
N LEU A 536 -12.89 -15.78 23.46
CA LEU A 536 -13.61 -16.43 22.36
C LEU A 536 -12.61 -17.24 21.52
N THR A 537 -12.86 -18.53 21.31
CA THR A 537 -11.92 -19.43 20.61
C THR A 537 -12.44 -19.87 19.25
N ALA A 538 -11.61 -19.74 18.21
CA ALA A 538 -11.98 -20.08 16.84
C ALA A 538 -10.86 -20.81 16.06
N PRO A 539 -10.53 -22.07 16.37
CA PRO A 539 -9.54 -22.85 15.63
C PRO A 539 -10.01 -23.40 14.27
N TYR A 540 -9.04 -23.62 13.38
CA TYR A 540 -9.23 -24.43 12.16
C TYR A 540 -9.00 -25.93 12.38
N ALA A 541 -9.81 -26.77 11.74
CA ALA A 541 -9.67 -28.23 11.67
C ALA A 541 -9.74 -28.75 10.22
N PHE A 542 -8.83 -29.64 9.83
CA PHE A 542 -8.76 -30.20 8.46
C PHE A 542 -9.48 -31.54 8.32
N ASN A 543 -9.71 -32.24 9.44
CA ASN A 543 -10.33 -33.55 9.47
C ASN A 543 -11.17 -33.75 10.75
N GLN A 544 -11.83 -34.90 10.84
CA GLN A 544 -12.77 -35.23 11.92
C GLN A 544 -12.07 -35.37 13.28
N ASP A 545 -10.87 -35.94 13.30
CA ASP A 545 -10.12 -36.18 14.54
C ASP A 545 -9.65 -34.86 15.15
N GLU A 546 -9.15 -33.95 14.33
CA GLU A 546 -8.77 -32.60 14.73
C GLU A 546 -9.99 -31.80 15.22
N ALA A 547 -11.14 -31.93 14.55
CA ALA A 547 -12.38 -31.28 14.97
C ALA A 547 -12.87 -31.78 16.33
N MET A 548 -12.79 -33.10 16.59
CA MET A 548 -13.11 -33.67 17.90
C MET A 548 -12.14 -33.18 18.97
N GLN A 549 -10.85 -33.05 18.66
CA GLN A 549 -9.84 -32.54 19.60
C GLN A 549 -10.10 -31.06 19.96
N MET A 550 -10.36 -30.21 18.96
CA MET A 550 -10.69 -28.80 19.18
C MET A 550 -11.98 -28.62 19.97
N ALA A 551 -13.01 -29.44 19.68
CA ALA A 551 -14.24 -29.44 20.45
C ALA A 551 -14.03 -29.87 21.91
N LYS A 552 -13.18 -30.87 22.16
CA LYS A 552 -12.81 -31.31 23.53
C LYS A 552 -12.04 -30.22 24.29
N ALA A 553 -11.21 -29.45 23.61
CA ALA A 553 -10.47 -28.31 24.18
C ALA A 553 -11.36 -27.11 24.52
N GLY A 554 -12.67 -27.17 24.27
CA GLY A 554 -13.60 -26.07 24.58
C GLY A 554 -13.73 -25.02 23.48
N ALA A 555 -13.34 -25.33 22.24
CA ALA A 555 -13.50 -24.40 21.11
C ALA A 555 -14.94 -23.92 20.97
N ASP A 556 -15.14 -22.60 20.97
CA ASP A 556 -16.44 -21.96 20.79
C ASP A 556 -16.90 -22.00 19.33
N ILE A 557 -15.96 -21.76 18.41
CA ILE A 557 -16.15 -21.78 16.98
C ILE A 557 -15.15 -22.78 16.39
N ILE A 558 -15.59 -23.65 15.48
CA ILE A 558 -14.70 -24.59 14.78
C ILE A 558 -14.79 -24.31 13.29
N VAL A 559 -13.65 -24.00 12.68
CA VAL A 559 -13.59 -23.63 11.26
C VAL A 559 -13.09 -24.81 10.43
N ALA A 560 -13.99 -25.44 9.68
CA ALA A 560 -13.68 -26.52 8.76
C ALA A 560 -12.92 -25.97 7.53
N ILE A 561 -11.63 -26.30 7.40
CA ILE A 561 -10.76 -25.76 6.34
C ILE A 561 -10.53 -26.75 5.21
N MET A 562 -10.81 -26.34 3.97
CA MET A 562 -10.71 -27.18 2.76
C MET A 562 -9.39 -26.99 1.99
N GLY A 563 -8.35 -26.47 2.66
CA GLY A 563 -7.04 -26.16 2.07
C GLY A 563 -6.91 -24.72 1.56
N LEU A 564 -5.86 -24.46 0.78
CA LEU A 564 -5.60 -23.14 0.21
C LEU A 564 -6.67 -22.74 -0.79
N THR A 565 -7.13 -21.49 -0.71
CA THR A 565 -8.20 -20.96 -1.58
C THR A 565 -7.76 -20.94 -3.04
N THR A 566 -8.64 -21.37 -3.95
CA THR A 566 -8.35 -21.48 -5.40
C THR A 566 -8.42 -20.15 -6.16
N SER A 567 -9.00 -19.10 -5.57
CA SER A 567 -9.15 -17.79 -6.22
C SER A 567 -7.97 -16.83 -5.97
N GLY A 568 -7.86 -15.80 -6.82
CA GLY A 568 -6.82 -14.75 -6.74
C GLY A 568 -5.64 -14.95 -7.70
N SER A 569 -4.79 -13.93 -7.87
CA SER A 569 -3.61 -13.98 -8.76
C SER A 569 -2.54 -15.00 -8.35
N ARG A 570 -2.65 -15.54 -7.13
CA ARG A 570 -1.80 -16.59 -6.54
C ARG A 570 -2.60 -17.82 -6.06
N GLY A 571 -3.85 -18.00 -6.51
CA GLY A 571 -4.71 -19.10 -6.06
C GLY A 571 -4.10 -20.48 -6.29
N ALA A 572 -4.34 -21.41 -5.37
CA ALA A 572 -3.81 -22.77 -5.49
C ALA A 572 -4.43 -23.51 -6.69
N LYS A 573 -3.60 -24.20 -7.47
CA LYS A 573 -4.05 -25.02 -8.62
C LYS A 573 -4.60 -26.38 -8.21
N THR A 574 -4.38 -26.77 -6.96
CA THR A 574 -4.75 -28.04 -6.37
C THR A 574 -5.78 -27.79 -5.27
N ALA A 575 -7.03 -28.16 -5.52
CA ALA A 575 -8.09 -28.17 -4.52
C ALA A 575 -9.10 -29.27 -4.82
N VAL A 576 -9.83 -29.68 -3.79
CA VAL A 576 -11.00 -30.57 -3.91
C VAL A 576 -12.13 -29.88 -4.67
N SER A 577 -13.06 -30.66 -5.22
CA SER A 577 -14.23 -30.07 -5.89
C SER A 577 -15.18 -29.38 -4.90
N LEU A 578 -16.07 -28.52 -5.40
CA LEU A 578 -17.07 -27.85 -4.57
C LEU A 578 -18.04 -28.86 -3.96
N GLU A 579 -18.36 -29.96 -4.66
CA GLU A 579 -19.19 -31.05 -4.17
C GLU A 579 -18.46 -31.88 -3.11
N GLU A 580 -17.20 -32.25 -3.35
CA GLU A 580 -16.41 -33.04 -2.40
C GLU A 580 -16.20 -32.30 -1.09
N SER A 581 -15.97 -30.98 -1.16
CA SER A 581 -15.86 -30.16 0.04
C SER A 581 -17.16 -30.12 0.86
N VAL A 582 -18.35 -30.38 0.29
CA VAL A 582 -19.62 -30.45 1.07
C VAL A 582 -19.52 -31.61 2.04
N VAL A 583 -19.14 -32.78 1.53
CA VAL A 583 -19.00 -34.01 2.30
C VAL A 583 -17.94 -33.84 3.40
N ARG A 584 -16.79 -33.25 3.06
CA ARG A 584 -15.69 -33.03 4.02
C ARG A 584 -16.07 -32.05 5.13
N VAL A 585 -16.71 -30.92 4.79
CA VAL A 585 -17.21 -29.97 5.79
C VAL A 585 -18.27 -30.60 6.68
N GLN A 586 -19.22 -31.36 6.11
CA GLN A 586 -20.27 -32.05 6.89
C GLN A 586 -19.65 -33.04 7.88
N ASN A 587 -18.69 -33.84 7.43
CA ASN A 587 -17.99 -34.81 8.26
C ASN A 587 -17.29 -34.16 9.46
N ILE A 588 -16.68 -32.98 9.27
CA ILE A 588 -16.04 -32.18 10.32
C ILE A 588 -17.09 -31.60 11.28
N ALA A 589 -18.18 -31.05 10.75
CA ALA A 589 -19.27 -30.48 11.53
C ALA A 589 -19.93 -31.53 12.44
N ASP A 590 -20.23 -32.71 11.90
CA ASP A 590 -20.81 -33.83 12.65
C ASP A 590 -19.86 -34.31 13.75
N ALA A 591 -18.55 -34.36 13.46
CA ALA A 591 -17.54 -34.76 14.42
C ALA A 591 -17.41 -33.75 15.58
N ALA A 592 -17.39 -32.46 15.29
CA ALA A 592 -17.40 -31.40 16.29
C ALA A 592 -18.67 -31.44 17.15
N SER A 593 -19.85 -31.52 16.51
CA SER A 593 -21.14 -31.51 17.19
C SER A 593 -21.37 -32.72 18.09
N ARG A 594 -20.77 -33.89 17.78
CA ARG A 594 -20.83 -35.08 18.65
C ARG A 594 -20.13 -34.87 19.99
N ILE A 595 -19.09 -34.04 20.03
CA ILE A 595 -18.33 -33.75 21.24
C ILE A 595 -18.92 -32.54 21.96
N ASN A 596 -19.15 -31.44 21.24
CA ASN A 596 -19.72 -30.22 21.78
C ASN A 596 -20.88 -29.75 20.88
N PRO A 597 -22.14 -30.08 21.24
CA PRO A 597 -23.32 -29.66 20.50
C PRO A 597 -23.51 -28.14 20.46
N ASN A 598 -22.84 -27.41 21.37
CA ASN A 598 -22.93 -25.96 21.46
C ASN A 598 -21.89 -25.22 20.61
N ALA A 599 -20.97 -25.92 19.96
CA ALA A 599 -19.92 -25.32 19.13
C ALA A 599 -20.48 -24.78 17.81
N ILE A 600 -20.09 -23.56 17.46
CA ILE A 600 -20.47 -22.93 16.19
C ILE A 600 -19.50 -23.39 15.10
N VAL A 601 -19.97 -24.23 14.17
CA VAL A 601 -19.16 -24.64 13.03
C VAL A 601 -19.25 -23.63 11.88
N LEU A 602 -18.10 -23.17 11.37
CA LEU A 602 -17.96 -22.34 10.15
C LEU A 602 -17.11 -23.08 9.11
N CYS A 603 -17.15 -22.66 7.84
CA CYS A 603 -16.30 -23.23 6.78
C CYS A 603 -15.37 -22.19 6.11
N HIS A 604 -14.21 -22.64 5.61
CA HIS A 604 -13.21 -21.80 4.95
C HIS A 604 -12.34 -22.59 3.95
N GLY A 605 -11.73 -21.88 2.99
CA GLY A 605 -10.64 -22.41 2.14
C GLY A 605 -11.07 -23.29 0.96
N GLY A 606 -10.07 -23.75 0.19
CA GLY A 606 -10.26 -24.61 -0.98
C GLY A 606 -11.15 -23.98 -2.06
N PRO A 607 -12.20 -24.67 -2.55
CA PRO A 607 -13.12 -24.13 -3.55
C PRO A 607 -14.11 -23.09 -2.99
N ILE A 608 -14.12 -22.82 -1.67
CA ILE A 608 -15.02 -21.84 -1.04
C ILE A 608 -14.42 -20.45 -1.21
N SER A 609 -14.53 -19.90 -2.43
CA SER A 609 -13.80 -18.72 -2.86
C SER A 609 -14.66 -17.49 -3.17
N GLY A 610 -15.90 -17.47 -2.70
CA GLY A 610 -16.78 -16.30 -2.83
C GLY A 610 -18.15 -16.54 -2.20
N PRO A 611 -19.04 -15.52 -2.23
CA PRO A 611 -20.37 -15.61 -1.65
C PRO A 611 -21.23 -16.72 -2.27
N ARG A 612 -21.08 -17.00 -3.58
CA ARG A 612 -21.86 -18.03 -4.28
C ARG A 612 -21.49 -19.43 -3.82
N GLU A 613 -20.19 -19.70 -3.67
CA GLU A 613 -19.66 -20.98 -3.21
C GLU A 613 -19.99 -21.20 -1.72
N ALA A 614 -19.94 -20.13 -0.91
CA ALA A 614 -20.37 -20.17 0.49
C ALA A 614 -21.88 -20.42 0.62
N GLU A 615 -22.72 -19.76 -0.18
CA GLU A 615 -24.17 -20.00 -0.21
C GLU A 615 -24.49 -21.45 -0.64
N PHE A 616 -23.80 -21.94 -1.68
CA PHE A 616 -23.92 -23.33 -2.11
C PHE A 616 -23.56 -24.30 -0.98
N LYS A 617 -22.49 -24.04 -0.24
CA LYS A 617 -22.07 -24.84 0.93
C LYS A 617 -23.12 -24.86 2.02
N LEU A 618 -23.60 -23.70 2.43
CA LEU A 618 -24.58 -23.58 3.52
C LEU A 618 -25.92 -24.24 3.17
N LYS A 619 -26.35 -24.18 1.89
CA LYS A 619 -27.57 -24.89 1.43
C LYS A 619 -27.44 -26.41 1.42
N ASN A 620 -26.23 -26.93 1.23
CA ASN A 620 -25.97 -28.36 1.05
C ASN A 620 -25.33 -29.03 2.28
N THR A 621 -25.23 -28.32 3.41
CA THR A 621 -24.74 -28.86 4.69
C THR A 621 -25.76 -28.64 5.80
N LYS A 622 -25.65 -29.41 6.89
CA LYS A 622 -26.46 -29.30 8.11
C LYS A 622 -25.54 -29.08 9.31
N GLY A 623 -25.89 -28.17 10.21
CA GLY A 623 -25.04 -27.86 11.38
C GLY A 623 -23.79 -27.03 11.05
N VAL A 624 -23.73 -26.41 9.86
CA VAL A 624 -22.74 -25.40 9.48
C VAL A 624 -23.42 -24.04 9.51
N HIS A 625 -22.89 -23.13 10.31
CA HIS A 625 -23.57 -21.91 10.73
C HIS A 625 -23.13 -20.66 9.96
N GLY A 626 -22.10 -20.77 9.13
CA GLY A 626 -21.53 -19.63 8.42
C GLY A 626 -20.18 -19.93 7.77
N PHE A 627 -19.47 -18.87 7.36
CA PHE A 627 -18.18 -18.99 6.70
C PHE A 627 -17.22 -17.85 7.10
N ILE A 628 -15.91 -18.10 6.95
CA ILE A 628 -14.86 -17.10 7.15
C ILE A 628 -14.14 -16.82 5.81
N TRP A 629 -13.78 -15.57 5.57
CA TRP A 629 -13.07 -15.08 4.37
C TRP A 629 -11.68 -14.51 4.70
N GLY A 630 -10.71 -14.53 3.78
CA GLY A 630 -9.39 -13.90 3.94
C GLY A 630 -9.27 -12.54 3.22
N ILE A 631 -8.31 -11.66 3.55
CA ILE A 631 -8.28 -10.27 3.01
C ILE A 631 -8.40 -10.22 1.48
N LYS A 632 -9.51 -9.69 0.99
CA LYS A 632 -9.66 -9.25 -0.40
C LYS A 632 -10.34 -7.88 -0.37
N CYS A 633 -9.54 -6.81 -0.46
CA CYS A 633 -9.98 -5.40 -0.49
C CYS A 633 -10.94 -5.03 -1.66
N GLY A 634 -11.48 -5.99 -2.40
CA GLY A 634 -12.28 -5.74 -3.60
C GLY A 634 -13.60 -6.49 -3.69
N GLU A 635 -13.97 -7.34 -2.73
CA GLU A 635 -15.19 -8.18 -2.79
C GLU A 635 -15.87 -8.29 -1.41
N VAL A 636 -16.12 -7.18 -0.71
CA VAL A 636 -16.94 -7.18 0.51
C VAL A 636 -18.42 -7.08 0.12
N THR A 637 -19.07 -8.23 -0.06
CA THR A 637 -20.54 -8.30 -0.19
C THR A 637 -21.08 -8.86 1.12
N CYS A 638 -21.61 -8.04 2.02
CA CYS A 638 -22.18 -8.51 3.28
C CYS A 638 -23.56 -7.85 3.50
N ARG A 639 -24.57 -8.71 3.73
CA ARG A 639 -26.01 -8.51 4.03
C ARG A 639 -26.86 -7.51 3.24
N THR A 640 -26.28 -6.48 2.65
CA THR A 640 -26.94 -5.32 2.02
C THR A 640 -27.09 -5.46 0.50
N GLY A 641 -26.71 -6.59 -0.09
CA GLY A 641 -26.85 -6.82 -1.53
C GLY A 641 -25.85 -6.06 -2.42
N TYR A 642 -24.79 -5.46 -1.86
CA TYR A 642 -23.75 -4.82 -2.65
C TYR A 642 -22.80 -5.85 -3.29
N HIS A 643 -23.15 -6.30 -4.50
CA HIS A 643 -22.21 -7.02 -5.36
C HIS A 643 -21.01 -6.13 -5.71
N LEU A 644 -19.86 -6.39 -5.10
CA LEU A 644 -18.55 -5.92 -5.59
C LEU A 644 -18.01 -6.91 -6.64
N HIS A 645 -18.78 -7.21 -7.69
CA HIS A 645 -18.27 -7.88 -8.89
C HIS A 645 -18.25 -6.88 -10.05
N GLY A 646 -17.06 -6.63 -10.60
CA GLY A 646 -16.82 -5.71 -11.71
C GLY A 646 -16.16 -4.39 -11.26
N PRO A 647 -15.47 -3.68 -12.17
CA PRO A 647 -14.62 -2.52 -11.85
C PRO A 647 -15.49 -1.32 -11.45
N ARG A 648 -16.02 -1.35 -10.23
CA ARG A 648 -16.87 -0.32 -9.63
C ARG A 648 -16.52 -0.19 -8.16
N VAL A 649 -15.39 0.43 -7.88
CA VAL A 649 -15.37 1.43 -6.82
C VAL A 649 -15.12 2.73 -7.54
N GLN A 650 -16.19 3.45 -7.82
CA GLN A 650 -16.08 4.88 -7.94
C GLN A 650 -15.70 5.38 -6.56
N ILE A 651 -14.40 5.41 -6.39
CA ILE A 651 -13.69 6.08 -5.32
C ILE A 651 -14.06 7.56 -5.54
N ASP A 652 -15.02 8.08 -4.76
CA ASP A 652 -15.30 9.52 -4.59
C ASP A 652 -14.06 10.22 -4.01
N PHE A 653 -13.00 10.37 -4.82
CA PHE A 653 -11.75 10.99 -4.39
C PHE A 653 -11.23 11.88 -5.52
N HIS A 654 -11.31 13.19 -5.31
CA HIS A 654 -10.96 14.19 -6.31
C HIS A 654 -9.44 14.21 -6.63
N GLN A 655 -8.57 13.69 -5.74
CA GLN A 655 -7.12 13.58 -5.94
C GLN A 655 -6.49 12.43 -5.13
N LEU A 656 -5.71 11.57 -5.78
CA LEU A 656 -4.94 10.50 -5.13
C LEU A 656 -3.43 10.79 -5.18
N LYS A 657 -2.71 10.63 -4.07
CA LYS A 657 -1.25 10.77 -4.01
C LYS A 657 -0.59 9.39 -4.00
N PHE A 658 0.16 9.09 -5.05
CA PHE A 658 0.95 7.88 -5.21
C PHE A 658 2.45 8.21 -5.16
N HIS A 659 3.26 7.20 -4.90
CA HIS A 659 4.69 7.26 -5.17
C HIS A 659 5.04 6.10 -6.10
N MET A 660 5.69 6.42 -7.23
CA MET A 660 6.25 5.41 -8.12
C MET A 660 7.76 5.33 -7.83
N GLY A 661 8.15 4.39 -6.96
CA GLY A 661 9.49 4.43 -6.37
C GLY A 661 9.70 5.69 -5.54
N ARG A 662 10.75 6.47 -5.82
CA ARG A 662 11.01 7.78 -5.18
C ARG A 662 10.25 8.95 -5.79
N GLN A 663 9.55 8.73 -6.89
CA GLN A 663 8.92 9.78 -7.68
C GLN A 663 7.51 10.10 -7.14
N PRO A 664 7.24 11.32 -6.63
CA PRO A 664 5.90 11.71 -6.24
C PRO A 664 4.99 11.82 -7.47
N LEU A 665 3.80 11.24 -7.35
CA LEU A 665 2.77 11.16 -8.38
C LEU A 665 1.41 11.56 -7.79
N ILE A 666 0.65 12.37 -8.52
CA ILE A 666 -0.72 12.73 -8.18
C ILE A 666 -1.62 12.36 -9.34
N ILE A 667 -2.72 11.68 -9.05
CA ILE A 667 -3.76 11.39 -10.04
C ILE A 667 -4.92 12.37 -9.82
N VAL A 668 -5.31 13.06 -10.89
CA VAL A 668 -6.41 14.03 -10.94
C VAL A 668 -7.57 13.40 -11.71
N ALA A 669 -8.70 13.22 -11.05
CA ALA A 669 -9.91 12.60 -11.60
C ALA A 669 -11.13 13.54 -11.52
N ASP A 670 -10.89 14.85 -11.46
CA ASP A 670 -11.91 15.90 -11.47
C ASP A 670 -11.74 16.79 -12.71
N ALA A 671 -12.86 17.13 -13.34
CA ALA A 671 -12.85 17.81 -14.63
C ALA A 671 -12.35 19.28 -14.54
N GLU A 672 -12.63 19.98 -13.44
CA GLU A 672 -12.16 21.36 -13.22
C GLU A 672 -10.67 21.38 -12.86
N LEU A 673 -10.19 20.40 -12.09
CA LEU A 673 -8.75 20.23 -11.83
C LEU A 673 -8.00 19.82 -13.11
N CYS A 674 -8.58 18.97 -13.96
CA CYS A 674 -8.01 18.68 -15.28
C CYS A 674 -7.87 19.95 -16.13
N ARG A 675 -8.85 20.86 -16.08
CA ARG A 675 -8.78 22.18 -16.72
C ARG A 675 -7.69 23.05 -16.11
N GLU A 676 -7.56 23.06 -14.78
CA GLU A 676 -6.52 23.80 -14.09
C GLU A 676 -5.12 23.34 -14.52
N VAL A 677 -4.84 22.03 -14.47
CA VAL A 677 -3.55 21.45 -14.85
C VAL A 677 -3.27 21.62 -16.34
N GLY A 678 -4.25 21.30 -17.19
CA GLY A 678 -4.08 21.22 -18.64
C GLY A 678 -4.04 22.57 -19.35
N ILE A 679 -4.67 23.60 -18.76
CA ILE A 679 -4.86 24.91 -19.40
C ILE A 679 -4.33 26.03 -18.50
N LYS A 680 -4.92 26.24 -17.31
CA LYS A 680 -4.63 27.42 -16.47
C LYS A 680 -3.17 27.45 -15.98
N LYS A 681 -2.64 26.30 -15.58
CA LYS A 681 -1.29 26.13 -15.02
C LYS A 681 -0.32 25.50 -16.02
N PHE A 682 -0.65 25.53 -17.32
CA PHE A 682 0.14 24.84 -18.34
C PHE A 682 1.61 25.30 -18.36
N GLN A 683 1.91 26.59 -18.15
CA GLN A 683 3.29 27.09 -18.15
C GLN A 683 4.15 26.48 -17.03
N ASP A 684 3.54 26.14 -15.89
CA ASP A 684 4.21 25.52 -14.75
C ASP A 684 4.25 23.99 -14.85
N ILE A 685 3.53 23.40 -15.82
CA ILE A 685 3.34 21.96 -15.96
C ILE A 685 3.29 21.55 -17.45
N ASN A 686 4.19 22.14 -18.24
CA ASN A 686 4.20 22.07 -19.71
C ASN A 686 4.71 20.73 -20.28
N ASN A 687 5.45 19.98 -19.48
CA ASN A 687 6.12 18.74 -19.87
C ASN A 687 5.33 17.50 -19.45
N ARG A 688 5.50 16.40 -20.19
CA ARG A 688 5.00 15.08 -19.79
C ARG A 688 6.02 14.43 -18.84
N SER A 689 5.53 13.65 -17.88
CA SER A 689 6.43 12.85 -17.04
C SER A 689 7.15 11.79 -17.86
N ILE A 690 8.41 11.51 -17.52
CA ILE A 690 9.24 10.54 -18.24
C ILE A 690 9.53 9.34 -17.31
N PRO A 691 8.78 8.24 -17.46
CA PRO A 691 9.02 7.03 -16.67
C PRO A 691 10.27 6.30 -17.13
N SER A 692 10.79 5.40 -16.27
CA SER A 692 12.04 4.65 -16.52
C SER A 692 12.08 3.92 -17.88
N PRO A 693 11.01 3.25 -18.36
CA PRO A 693 11.00 2.65 -19.71
C PRO A 693 11.18 3.66 -20.85
N ILE A 694 10.62 4.86 -20.72
CA ILE A 694 10.75 5.93 -21.73
C ILE A 694 12.12 6.58 -21.65
N ALA A 695 12.62 6.85 -20.44
CA ALA A 695 14.00 7.29 -20.24
C ALA A 695 14.98 6.29 -20.86
N ALA A 696 14.60 5.01 -20.84
CA ALA A 696 15.35 3.93 -21.44
C ALA A 696 15.17 3.80 -22.98
N SER A 697 14.49 4.68 -23.69
CA SER A 697 14.39 4.60 -25.16
C SER A 697 14.75 5.93 -25.83
N PRO A 698 15.96 6.05 -26.41
CA PRO A 698 16.37 7.26 -27.13
C PRO A 698 15.42 7.63 -28.28
N LEU A 699 14.80 6.63 -28.92
CA LEU A 699 13.85 6.81 -30.00
C LEU A 699 12.58 7.53 -29.52
N HIS A 700 12.02 7.13 -28.37
CA HIS A 700 10.85 7.80 -27.79
C HIS A 700 11.20 9.11 -27.09
N GLN A 701 12.40 9.22 -26.50
CA GLN A 701 12.82 10.44 -25.82
C GLN A 701 12.98 11.63 -26.78
N LYS A 702 13.43 11.38 -28.03
CA LYS A 702 13.61 12.40 -29.08
C LYS A 702 12.33 12.68 -29.87
N GLY A 703 11.26 11.92 -29.65
CA GLY A 703 9.99 12.14 -30.32
C GLY A 703 9.19 13.32 -29.74
N LEU A 704 8.15 13.74 -30.45
CA LEU A 704 7.27 14.86 -30.08
C LEU A 704 6.56 14.66 -28.72
N PHE A 705 6.25 13.43 -28.32
CA PHE A 705 5.53 13.15 -27.07
C PHE A 705 6.34 13.50 -25.83
N PHE A 706 7.62 13.12 -25.80
CA PHE A 706 8.48 13.25 -24.62
C PHE A 706 9.55 14.35 -24.75
N THR A 707 9.67 14.97 -25.93
CA THR A 707 10.43 16.23 -26.05
C THR A 707 9.87 17.28 -25.08
N ARG A 708 10.78 18.08 -24.53
CA ARG A 708 10.51 19.04 -23.46
C ARG A 708 10.72 20.48 -23.91
N ASP A 709 10.10 21.39 -23.17
CA ASP A 709 10.38 22.84 -23.18
C ASP A 709 10.27 23.49 -24.58
N ALA A 710 11.12 24.48 -24.85
CA ALA A 710 11.10 25.27 -26.09
C ALA A 710 11.23 24.39 -27.34
N ARG A 711 12.02 23.31 -27.28
CA ARG A 711 12.17 22.37 -28.39
C ARG A 711 10.84 21.71 -28.74
N TRP A 712 10.07 21.29 -27.74
CA TRP A 712 8.73 20.73 -27.99
C TRP A 712 7.81 21.75 -28.63
N SER A 713 7.77 22.99 -28.14
CA SER A 713 6.90 24.02 -28.71
C SER A 713 7.28 24.32 -30.17
N THR A 714 8.58 24.40 -30.48
CA THR A 714 9.03 24.60 -31.87
C THR A 714 8.63 23.43 -32.76
N MET A 715 8.93 22.19 -32.34
CA MET A 715 8.56 20.99 -33.10
C MET A 715 7.06 20.91 -33.34
N ARG A 716 6.26 21.15 -32.30
CA ARG A 716 4.79 21.14 -32.39
C ARG A 716 4.29 22.20 -33.34
N ASN A 717 4.79 23.44 -33.25
CA ASN A 717 4.35 24.54 -34.10
C ASN A 717 4.67 24.31 -35.58
N THR A 718 5.83 23.74 -35.90
CA THR A 718 6.16 23.32 -37.27
C THR A 718 5.16 22.28 -37.79
N ILE A 719 4.86 21.27 -36.96
CA ILE A 719 3.97 20.15 -37.33
C ILE A 719 2.49 20.56 -37.37
N LEU A 720 2.06 21.59 -36.63
CA LEU A 720 0.65 22.01 -36.59
C LEU A 720 0.09 22.39 -37.97
N SER A 721 0.95 22.87 -38.88
CA SER A 721 0.58 23.16 -40.28
C SER A 721 0.05 21.93 -41.03
N LEU A 722 0.47 20.73 -40.65
CA LEU A 722 0.10 19.46 -41.28
C LEU A 722 -1.32 19.02 -40.93
N TYR A 723 -1.85 19.48 -39.81
CA TYR A 723 -3.19 19.10 -39.37
C TYR A 723 -4.22 20.21 -39.64
N GLN A 724 -3.89 21.14 -40.53
CA GLN A 724 -4.82 22.17 -41.00
C GLN A 724 -5.95 21.55 -41.83
N PRO A 725 -7.19 22.08 -41.75
CA PRO A 725 -8.34 21.52 -42.44
C PRO A 725 -8.14 21.35 -43.96
N SER A 726 -7.45 22.29 -44.61
CA SER A 726 -7.18 22.23 -46.06
C SER A 726 -6.27 21.06 -46.45
N HIS A 727 -5.26 20.76 -45.64
CA HIS A 727 -4.38 19.61 -45.89
C HIS A 727 -5.10 18.29 -45.60
N LEU A 728 -5.83 18.19 -44.49
CA LEU A 728 -6.60 16.99 -44.16
C LEU A 728 -7.65 16.64 -45.22
N ALA A 729 -8.31 17.66 -45.78
CA ALA A 729 -9.23 17.48 -46.91
C ALA A 729 -8.54 16.86 -48.14
N SER A 730 -7.31 17.28 -48.44
CA SER A 730 -6.54 16.73 -49.56
C SER A 730 -6.15 15.25 -49.39
N LEU A 731 -6.17 14.73 -48.16
CA LEU A 731 -5.85 13.34 -47.84
C LEU A 731 -7.05 12.38 -47.96
N VAL A 732 -8.27 12.88 -48.09
CA VAL A 732 -9.50 12.06 -48.16
C VAL A 732 -9.44 11.02 -49.29
N PRO A 733 -9.08 11.34 -50.54
CA PRO A 733 -9.03 10.34 -51.61
C PRO A 733 -8.03 9.22 -51.33
N THR A 734 -6.89 9.58 -50.74
CA THR A 734 -5.85 8.62 -50.33
C THR A 734 -6.39 7.67 -49.26
N MET A 735 -7.03 8.20 -48.21
CA MET A 735 -7.65 7.39 -47.15
C MET A 735 -8.69 6.42 -47.73
N GLN A 736 -9.57 6.90 -48.60
CA GLN A 736 -10.61 6.10 -49.24
C GLN A 736 -10.02 4.94 -50.03
N SER A 737 -8.99 5.17 -50.85
CA SER A 737 -8.34 4.12 -51.62
C SER A 737 -7.79 2.98 -50.74
N PHE A 738 -7.19 3.31 -49.58
CA PHE A 738 -6.70 2.28 -48.65
C PHE A 738 -7.83 1.55 -47.93
N ILE A 739 -8.87 2.28 -47.52
CA ILE A 739 -10.06 1.69 -46.89
C ILE A 739 -10.71 0.71 -47.85
N GLU A 740 -10.93 1.10 -49.11
CA GLU A 740 -11.45 0.23 -50.17
C GLU A 740 -10.58 -1.02 -50.35
N SER A 741 -9.26 -0.86 -50.52
CA SER A 741 -8.32 -1.98 -50.63
C SER A 741 -8.39 -2.93 -49.43
N ALA A 742 -8.47 -2.40 -48.21
CA ALA A 742 -8.58 -3.22 -47.01
C ALA A 742 -9.92 -3.97 -46.96
N THR A 743 -11.02 -3.33 -47.40
CA THR A 743 -12.35 -3.97 -47.43
C THR A 743 -12.50 -5.06 -48.47
N GLN A 744 -11.73 -5.05 -49.57
CA GLN A 744 -11.75 -6.14 -50.57
C GLN A 744 -11.33 -7.49 -49.97
N LYS A 745 -10.51 -7.51 -48.90
CA LYS A 745 -10.15 -8.75 -48.18
C LYS A 745 -11.36 -9.40 -47.50
N LEU A 746 -12.40 -8.61 -47.20
CA LEU A 746 -13.64 -9.12 -46.60
C LEU A 746 -14.54 -9.78 -47.65
N ASP A 747 -14.52 -9.31 -48.90
CA ASP A 747 -15.28 -9.91 -50.02
C ASP A 747 -14.84 -11.35 -50.32
N SER A 748 -13.57 -11.71 -50.05
CA SER A 748 -13.04 -13.06 -50.24
C SER A 748 -13.28 -14.02 -49.06
N SER A 749 -13.74 -13.53 -47.91
CA SER A 749 -13.97 -14.36 -46.71
C SER A 749 -15.32 -15.07 -46.78
N LYS A 750 -15.37 -16.36 -46.44
CA LYS A 750 -16.66 -17.07 -46.34
C LYS A 750 -17.42 -16.53 -45.12
N GLU A 751 -18.76 -16.41 -45.21
CA GLU A 751 -19.60 -15.87 -44.12
C GLU A 751 -19.43 -16.57 -42.75
N THR A 752 -18.88 -17.79 -42.73
CA THR A 752 -18.63 -18.58 -41.52
C THR A 752 -17.22 -18.41 -40.92
N GLU A 753 -16.31 -17.70 -41.59
CA GLU A 753 -14.92 -17.57 -41.18
C GLU A 753 -14.74 -16.45 -40.14
N ASP A 754 -14.01 -16.77 -39.06
CA ASP A 754 -13.70 -15.81 -38.01
C ASP A 754 -12.50 -14.95 -38.44
N ILE A 755 -12.67 -13.63 -38.46
CA ILE A 755 -11.59 -12.68 -38.72
C ILE A 755 -11.15 -11.98 -37.44
N THR A 756 -9.83 -11.78 -37.29
CA THR A 756 -9.29 -10.88 -36.25
C THR A 756 -9.31 -9.45 -36.79
N PHE A 757 -10.42 -8.75 -36.61
CA PHE A 757 -10.67 -7.40 -37.12
C PHE A 757 -9.65 -6.36 -36.63
N SER A 758 -9.10 -6.54 -35.42
CA SER A 758 -8.03 -5.66 -34.92
C SER A 758 -6.74 -5.73 -35.75
N ASN A 759 -6.45 -6.87 -36.38
CA ASN A 759 -5.31 -7.00 -37.29
C ASN A 759 -5.56 -6.29 -38.62
N LEU A 760 -6.78 -6.41 -39.16
CA LEU A 760 -7.20 -5.68 -40.36
C LEU A 760 -7.15 -4.17 -40.13
N SER A 761 -7.71 -3.71 -39.01
CA SER A 761 -7.71 -2.30 -38.63
C SER A 761 -6.30 -1.75 -38.43
N LEU A 762 -5.38 -2.55 -37.86
CA LEU A 762 -3.99 -2.14 -37.68
C LEU A 762 -3.26 -1.99 -39.02
N ARG A 763 -3.46 -2.93 -39.94
CA ARG A 763 -2.90 -2.87 -41.30
C ARG A 763 -3.40 -1.66 -42.07
N LEU A 764 -4.72 -1.43 -42.06
CA LEU A 764 -5.36 -0.27 -42.68
C LEU A 764 -4.78 1.04 -42.14
N ALA A 765 -4.82 1.22 -40.82
CA ALA A 765 -4.36 2.46 -40.20
C ALA A 765 -2.86 2.72 -40.43
N THR A 766 -2.06 1.65 -40.51
CA THR A 766 -0.62 1.74 -40.81
C THR A 766 -0.35 2.20 -42.24
N ASP A 767 -1.09 1.70 -43.23
CA ASP A 767 -0.96 2.16 -44.61
C ASP A 767 -1.44 3.61 -44.79
N VAL A 768 -2.58 3.95 -44.16
CA VAL A 768 -3.15 5.30 -44.23
C VAL A 768 -2.18 6.33 -43.66
N ILE A 769 -1.66 6.11 -42.44
CA ILE A 769 -0.66 7.03 -41.86
C ILE A 769 0.67 6.96 -42.61
N GLY A 770 1.06 5.79 -43.13
CA GLY A 770 2.26 5.60 -43.92
C GLY A 770 2.29 6.50 -45.15
N GLN A 771 1.19 6.47 -45.92
CA GLN A 771 1.08 7.28 -47.12
C GLN A 771 0.84 8.75 -46.78
N ALA A 772 -0.03 9.05 -45.82
CA ALA A 772 -0.37 10.43 -45.46
C ALA A 772 0.81 11.18 -44.83
N ALA A 773 1.59 10.52 -43.98
CA ALA A 773 2.71 11.14 -43.29
C ALA A 773 4.02 11.01 -44.07
N PHE A 774 4.31 9.88 -44.70
CA PHE A 774 5.64 9.63 -45.27
C PHE A 774 5.64 9.52 -46.79
N GLY A 775 4.46 9.53 -47.43
CA GLY A 775 4.34 9.18 -48.85
C GLY A 775 4.77 7.75 -49.13
N VAL A 776 4.74 6.88 -48.11
CA VAL A 776 5.15 5.46 -48.21
C VAL A 776 3.91 4.59 -48.08
N ASN A 777 3.61 3.84 -49.13
CA ASN A 777 2.67 2.75 -49.07
C ASN A 777 3.40 1.49 -48.59
N PHE A 778 3.05 0.97 -47.41
CA PHE A 778 3.64 -0.27 -46.89
C PHE A 778 3.05 -1.53 -47.53
N GLY A 779 1.98 -1.41 -48.32
CA GLY A 779 1.35 -2.51 -49.04
C GLY A 779 0.54 -3.47 -48.15
N LEU A 780 0.28 -3.11 -46.89
CA LEU A 780 -0.37 -3.99 -45.91
C LEU A 780 -1.82 -4.34 -46.26
N SER A 781 -2.46 -3.46 -47.03
CA SER A 781 -3.87 -3.54 -47.41
C SER A 781 -4.11 -4.19 -48.77
N LYS A 782 -3.06 -4.44 -49.59
CA LYS A 782 -3.20 -5.09 -50.92
C LYS A 782 -3.33 -6.62 -50.85
N LEU A 783 -3.89 -7.20 -51.92
CA LEU A 783 -4.17 -8.64 -52.12
C LEU A 783 -2.96 -9.42 -52.68
N GLU A 784 -1.98 -8.73 -53.26
CA GLU A 784 -0.94 -9.34 -54.13
C GLU A 784 0.12 -10.16 -53.39
N SER A 785 0.22 -10.12 -52.06
CA SER A 785 1.22 -10.94 -51.34
C SER A 785 0.83 -12.41 -51.20
N ILE A 786 -0.40 -12.79 -51.56
CA ILE A 786 -0.90 -14.17 -51.40
C ILE A 786 -1.08 -14.88 -52.75
N ASN A 787 -1.35 -14.19 -53.87
CA ASN A 787 -1.64 -14.92 -55.13
C ASN A 787 -0.40 -15.43 -55.89
N GLU A 788 0.82 -15.03 -55.52
CA GLU A 788 2.03 -15.78 -55.95
C GLU A 788 2.30 -17.04 -55.08
N SER A 789 1.56 -17.23 -53.98
CA SER A 789 1.84 -18.28 -52.98
C SER A 789 1.26 -19.67 -53.30
N ILE A 790 0.61 -19.86 -54.46
CA ILE A 790 0.14 -21.20 -54.87
C ILE A 790 0.98 -21.81 -56.00
N ASP A 791 1.61 -21.01 -56.86
CA ASP A 791 2.35 -21.52 -58.04
C ASP A 791 3.89 -21.54 -57.90
N LYS A 792 4.48 -21.06 -56.80
CA LYS A 792 5.93 -21.10 -56.59
C LYS A 792 6.30 -21.74 -55.24
N ILE A 793 6.01 -23.04 -55.10
CA ILE A 793 6.52 -23.86 -53.99
C ILE A 793 8.03 -24.18 -54.14
N ASP A 794 8.71 -23.75 -55.21
CA ASP A 794 10.07 -24.22 -55.52
C ASP A 794 11.16 -23.16 -55.77
N SER A 795 11.03 -21.93 -55.27
CA SER A 795 12.15 -20.97 -55.33
C SER A 795 12.33 -20.12 -54.07
N LYS A 796 13.59 -20.11 -53.60
CA LYS A 796 14.18 -19.58 -52.37
C LYS A 796 14.15 -18.05 -52.17
N ASP A 797 13.04 -17.36 -52.43
CA ASP A 797 12.93 -15.91 -52.15
C ASP A 797 11.62 -15.55 -51.43
N ASN A 798 11.60 -15.78 -50.11
CA ASN A 798 10.56 -15.33 -49.17
C ASN A 798 11.06 -14.12 -48.36
N ASN A 799 11.25 -12.95 -48.97
CA ASN A 799 11.83 -11.79 -48.25
C ASN A 799 10.83 -10.67 -47.92
N ASP A 800 9.72 -10.46 -48.63
CA ASP A 800 8.92 -9.23 -48.44
C ASP A 800 7.78 -9.35 -47.40
N ASP A 801 7.05 -10.47 -47.35
CA ASP A 801 5.96 -10.66 -46.36
C ASP A 801 6.48 -10.85 -44.93
N ASP A 802 7.67 -11.44 -44.80
CA ASP A 802 8.36 -11.59 -43.52
C ASP A 802 8.85 -10.23 -43.00
N GLN A 803 9.30 -9.32 -43.88
CA GLN A 803 9.81 -8.01 -43.48
C GLN A 803 8.74 -7.09 -42.90
N VAL A 804 7.51 -7.17 -43.41
CA VAL A 804 6.39 -6.31 -43.07
C VAL A 804 5.70 -6.77 -41.78
N SER A 805 5.46 -8.07 -41.63
CA SER A 805 5.00 -8.66 -40.36
C SER A 805 6.03 -8.46 -39.25
N ASP A 806 7.33 -8.57 -39.57
CA ASP A 806 8.43 -8.28 -38.65
C ASP A 806 8.47 -6.79 -38.24
N PHE A 807 8.12 -5.86 -39.13
CA PHE A 807 8.00 -4.43 -38.76
C PHE A 807 6.84 -4.19 -37.78
N ILE A 808 5.66 -4.75 -38.05
CA ILE A 808 4.48 -4.64 -37.17
C ILE A 808 4.75 -5.32 -35.82
N ASN A 809 5.38 -6.49 -35.81
CA ASN A 809 5.73 -7.20 -34.58
C ASN A 809 6.77 -6.42 -33.76
N GLN A 810 7.79 -5.84 -34.41
CA GLN A 810 8.75 -4.96 -33.73
C GLN A 810 8.07 -3.70 -33.19
N HIS A 811 7.08 -3.18 -33.90
CA HIS A 811 6.29 -2.02 -33.50
C HIS A 811 5.40 -2.31 -32.28
N ILE A 812 4.69 -3.43 -32.28
CA ILE A 812 3.90 -3.89 -31.12
C ILE A 812 4.84 -4.22 -29.95
N TYR A 813 5.98 -4.85 -30.22
CA TYR A 813 6.98 -5.14 -29.19
C TYR A 813 7.53 -3.88 -28.55
N SER A 814 7.92 -2.85 -29.33
CA SER A 814 8.47 -1.61 -28.76
C SER A 814 7.47 -0.91 -27.84
N THR A 815 6.18 -0.91 -28.20
CA THR A 815 5.11 -0.27 -27.42
C THR A 815 4.71 -1.07 -26.18
N THR A 816 4.63 -2.40 -26.29
CA THR A 816 4.32 -3.30 -25.17
C THR A 816 5.46 -3.42 -24.16
N GLN A 817 6.71 -3.17 -24.56
CA GLN A 817 7.86 -3.15 -23.65
C GLN A 817 7.97 -1.87 -22.81
N LEU A 818 7.15 -0.85 -23.07
CA LEU A 818 7.13 0.41 -22.31
C LEU A 818 6.23 0.33 -21.07
N LYS A 819 5.92 -0.88 -20.61
CA LYS A 819 5.16 -1.13 -19.38
C LYS A 819 5.91 -0.63 -18.16
N MET A 820 5.16 -0.07 -17.21
CA MET A 820 5.68 0.41 -15.92
C MET A 820 5.55 -0.63 -14.80
N ASP A 821 5.45 -1.92 -15.13
CA ASP A 821 5.33 -3.00 -14.15
C ASP A 821 6.68 -3.73 -13.92
N LEU A 822 6.69 -4.66 -12.98
CA LEU A 822 7.86 -5.48 -12.65
C LEU A 822 8.20 -6.53 -13.72
N SER A 823 7.46 -6.58 -14.84
CA SER A 823 7.78 -7.46 -15.97
C SER A 823 8.79 -6.84 -16.95
N GLY A 824 9.16 -5.57 -16.74
CA GLY A 824 10.18 -4.86 -17.51
C GLY A 824 11.62 -5.39 -17.31
N SER A 825 12.57 -4.84 -18.06
CA SER A 825 13.98 -5.21 -17.93
C SER A 825 14.56 -4.87 -16.55
N PHE A 826 15.65 -5.52 -16.14
CA PHE A 826 16.28 -5.25 -14.85
C PHE A 826 16.68 -3.78 -14.71
N SER A 827 17.16 -3.15 -15.79
CA SER A 827 17.51 -1.72 -15.74
C SER A 827 16.29 -0.82 -15.48
N ILE A 828 15.12 -1.18 -16.00
CA ILE A 828 13.85 -0.47 -15.75
C ILE A 828 13.44 -0.62 -14.28
N ILE A 829 13.48 -1.83 -13.74
CA ILE A 829 13.14 -2.12 -12.33
C ILE A 829 14.11 -1.36 -11.40
N LEU A 830 15.41 -1.40 -11.71
CA LEU A 830 16.43 -0.66 -10.98
C LEU A 830 16.20 0.85 -11.06
N GLY A 831 15.73 1.37 -12.19
CA GLY A 831 15.37 2.77 -12.35
C GLY A 831 14.24 3.24 -11.43
N PHE A 832 13.32 2.35 -11.06
CA PHE A 832 12.29 2.68 -10.07
C PHE A 832 12.83 2.73 -8.63
N LEU A 833 13.76 1.83 -8.28
CA LEU A 833 14.31 1.70 -6.92
C LEU A 833 15.48 2.66 -6.65
N ALA A 834 16.42 2.70 -7.59
CA ALA A 834 17.66 3.48 -7.53
C ALA A 834 17.96 4.12 -8.90
N PRO A 835 17.29 5.24 -9.25
CA PRO A 835 17.43 5.89 -10.56
C PRO A 835 18.88 6.19 -10.98
N ILE A 836 19.75 6.50 -10.02
CA ILE A 836 21.17 6.81 -10.26
C ILE A 836 21.93 5.59 -10.82
N LEU A 837 21.49 4.38 -10.48
CA LEU A 837 22.10 3.13 -10.94
C LEU A 837 21.53 2.62 -12.26
N GLN A 838 20.38 3.16 -12.72
CA GLN A 838 19.72 2.70 -13.94
C GLN A 838 20.66 2.72 -15.15
N GLU A 839 21.21 3.89 -15.47
CA GLU A 839 21.99 4.07 -16.69
C GLU A 839 23.32 3.30 -16.67
N PRO A 840 24.12 3.30 -15.58
CA PRO A 840 25.30 2.45 -15.47
C PRO A 840 25.01 0.96 -15.72
N PHE A 841 24.00 0.39 -15.06
CA PHE A 841 23.64 -1.02 -15.24
C PHE A 841 23.09 -1.30 -16.63
N ARG A 842 22.29 -0.38 -17.17
CA ARG A 842 21.75 -0.51 -18.53
C ARG A 842 22.86 -0.57 -19.58
N GLN A 843 23.90 0.25 -19.44
CA GLN A 843 25.05 0.26 -20.36
C GLN A 843 25.81 -1.08 -20.35
N VAL A 844 25.84 -1.76 -19.21
CA VAL A 844 26.38 -3.12 -19.08
C VAL A 844 25.42 -4.14 -19.69
N LEU A 845 24.15 -4.15 -19.26
CA LEU A 845 23.17 -5.16 -19.65
C LEU A 845 22.88 -5.16 -21.15
N LYS A 846 22.83 -3.99 -21.79
CA LYS A 846 22.63 -3.91 -23.26
C LYS A 846 23.77 -4.52 -24.07
N ARG A 847 24.93 -4.79 -23.47
CA ARG A 847 26.07 -5.47 -24.11
C ARG A 847 26.06 -6.98 -23.89
N ILE A 848 25.29 -7.48 -22.93
CA ILE A 848 25.23 -8.91 -22.58
C ILE A 848 24.14 -9.59 -23.42
N PRO A 849 24.50 -10.50 -24.35
CA PRO A 849 23.53 -11.23 -25.16
C PRO A 849 22.55 -12.02 -24.31
N GLY A 850 21.27 -12.04 -24.70
CA GLY A 850 20.21 -12.80 -24.02
C GLY A 850 19.44 -12.02 -22.94
N THR A 851 19.96 -10.89 -22.46
CA THR A 851 19.22 -10.02 -21.51
C THR A 851 18.06 -9.31 -22.19
N MET A 852 17.05 -8.90 -21.41
CA MET A 852 15.91 -8.13 -21.92
C MET A 852 16.36 -6.77 -22.47
N ASP A 853 17.29 -6.08 -21.80
CA ASP A 853 17.86 -4.81 -22.26
C ASP A 853 18.58 -4.94 -23.61
N TRP A 854 19.30 -6.05 -23.84
CA TRP A 854 19.92 -6.34 -25.13
C TRP A 854 18.89 -6.56 -26.24
N LYS A 855 17.80 -7.29 -25.96
CA LYS A 855 16.69 -7.50 -26.91
C LYS A 855 16.02 -6.17 -27.28
N VAL A 856 15.69 -5.34 -26.30
CA VAL A 856 15.06 -4.04 -26.51
C VAL A 856 15.96 -3.11 -27.33
N GLU A 857 17.25 -3.02 -27.00
CA GLU A 857 18.22 -2.20 -27.75
C GLU A 857 18.33 -2.67 -29.21
N ARG A 858 18.39 -3.98 -29.46
CA ARG A 858 18.48 -4.54 -30.82
C ARG A 858 17.23 -4.23 -31.64
N THR A 859 16.05 -4.39 -31.05
CA THR A 859 14.77 -4.06 -31.70
C THR A 859 14.68 -2.57 -32.03
N ASN A 860 15.03 -1.69 -31.07
CA ASN A 860 15.02 -0.25 -31.29
C ASN A 860 16.02 0.18 -32.38
N ARG A 861 17.22 -0.43 -32.44
CA ARG A 861 18.19 -0.15 -33.53
C ARG A 861 17.69 -0.60 -34.89
N LYS A 862 17.07 -1.77 -34.98
CA LYS A 862 16.52 -2.29 -36.25
C LYS A 862 15.39 -1.40 -36.76
N LEU A 863 14.49 -0.98 -35.86
CA LEU A 863 13.43 -0.02 -36.16
C LEU A 863 13.99 1.34 -36.61
N SER A 864 14.94 1.91 -35.86
CA SER A 864 15.57 3.18 -36.20
C SER A 864 16.25 3.12 -37.56
N GLY A 865 17.02 2.06 -37.85
CA GLY A 865 17.70 1.90 -39.13
C GLY A 865 16.74 1.87 -40.32
N ARG A 866 15.62 1.14 -40.21
CA ARG A 866 14.58 1.12 -41.25
C ARG A 866 13.95 2.50 -41.47
N LEU A 867 13.72 3.25 -40.41
CA LEU A 867 13.19 4.61 -40.52
C LEU A 867 14.21 5.56 -41.13
N ASP A 868 15.48 5.42 -40.77
CA ASP A 868 16.57 6.20 -41.35
C ASP A 868 16.66 5.95 -42.86
N GLU A 869 16.51 4.70 -43.31
CA GLU A 869 16.44 4.35 -44.73
C GLU A 869 15.25 5.01 -45.44
N ILE A 870 14.05 4.97 -44.83
CA ILE A 870 12.85 5.64 -45.35
C ILE A 870 13.08 7.16 -45.46
N VAL A 871 13.62 7.76 -44.40
CA VAL A 871 13.89 9.20 -44.35
C VAL A 871 14.92 9.59 -45.41
N VAL A 872 16.02 8.85 -45.53
CA VAL A 872 17.08 9.11 -46.53
C VAL A 872 16.56 8.92 -47.96
N LYS A 873 15.77 7.88 -48.22
CA LYS A 873 15.15 7.65 -49.53
C LYS A 873 14.25 8.82 -49.90
N ARG A 874 13.40 9.26 -48.98
CA ARG A 874 12.54 10.43 -49.19
C ARG A 874 13.35 11.71 -49.40
N MET A 875 14.44 11.89 -48.65
CA MET A 875 15.31 13.04 -48.81
C MET A 875 15.89 13.15 -50.22
N LYS A 876 16.18 12.02 -50.87
CA LYS A 876 16.65 11.99 -52.26
C LYS A 876 15.54 12.28 -53.28
N ASP A 877 14.29 11.90 -52.96
CA ASP A 877 13.12 12.08 -53.83
C ASP A 877 12.51 13.49 -53.77
N SER A 878 13.02 14.38 -52.91
CA SER A 878 12.51 15.74 -52.61
C SER A 878 12.35 16.68 -53.81
N GLY A 879 12.81 16.31 -55.01
CA GLY A 879 12.57 17.04 -56.26
C GLY A 879 11.14 16.97 -56.81
N ARG A 880 10.23 16.18 -56.22
CA ARG A 880 8.87 15.96 -56.73
C ARG A 880 7.76 16.50 -55.81
N GLY A 881 7.64 17.81 -55.61
CA GLY A 881 6.41 18.53 -55.24
C GLY A 881 5.47 17.95 -54.15
N SER A 882 5.94 17.04 -53.29
CA SER A 882 5.10 16.28 -52.37
C SER A 882 4.77 17.14 -51.15
N LYS A 883 3.52 17.09 -50.70
CA LYS A 883 3.02 17.82 -49.53
C LYS A 883 2.88 16.94 -48.30
N ASP A 884 3.59 15.81 -48.23
CA ASP A 884 3.56 14.93 -47.06
C ASP A 884 4.32 15.50 -45.85
N PHE A 885 4.12 14.88 -44.70
CA PHE A 885 4.66 15.33 -43.42
C PHE A 885 6.19 15.40 -43.41
N LEU A 886 6.87 14.43 -44.01
CA LEU A 886 8.32 14.41 -44.04
C LEU A 886 8.88 15.53 -44.94
N SER A 887 8.28 15.75 -46.12
CA SER A 887 8.64 16.87 -47.00
C SER A 887 8.48 18.23 -46.31
N LEU A 888 7.43 18.41 -45.51
CA LEU A 888 7.20 19.68 -44.81
C LEU A 888 8.16 19.93 -43.64
N ILE A 889 8.54 18.88 -42.89
CA ILE A 889 9.61 19.00 -41.88
C ILE A 889 10.94 19.34 -42.55
N MET A 890 11.23 18.73 -43.71
CA MET A 890 12.44 19.03 -44.46
C MET A 890 12.46 20.48 -44.97
N ASN A 891 11.36 20.95 -45.57
CA ASN A 891 11.25 22.33 -46.05
C ASN A 891 11.41 23.33 -44.89
N ALA A 892 10.79 23.08 -43.73
CA ALA A 892 10.94 23.92 -42.55
C ALA A 892 12.39 23.97 -42.04
N ARG A 893 13.09 22.83 -42.09
CA ARG A 893 14.51 22.72 -41.73
C ARG A 893 15.42 23.54 -42.64
N GLU A 894 15.07 23.63 -43.93
CA GLU A 894 15.83 24.38 -44.93
C GLU A 894 15.53 25.89 -44.89
N SER A 895 14.30 26.28 -44.53
CA SER A 895 13.87 27.68 -44.50
C SER A 895 14.26 28.44 -43.22
N GLU A 896 14.38 27.77 -42.07
CA GLU A 896 14.64 28.42 -40.78
C GLU A 896 15.88 27.85 -40.07
N THR A 897 16.84 28.72 -39.71
CA THR A 897 18.05 28.34 -38.96
C THR A 897 17.73 27.72 -37.59
N VAL A 898 16.64 28.15 -36.95
CA VAL A 898 16.16 27.60 -35.68
C VAL A 898 15.59 26.19 -35.88
N ALA A 899 14.82 25.94 -36.94
CA ALA A 899 14.29 24.63 -37.28
C ALA A 899 15.41 23.64 -37.62
N LYS A 900 16.50 24.10 -38.25
CA LYS A 900 17.70 23.29 -38.53
C LYS A 900 18.35 22.70 -37.27
N ASN A 901 18.35 23.45 -36.18
CA ASN A 901 18.90 23.02 -34.87
C ASN A 901 17.93 22.14 -34.07
N VAL A 902 16.64 22.18 -34.40
CA VAL A 902 15.59 21.40 -33.74
C VAL A 902 15.40 20.04 -34.41
N PHE A 903 15.37 19.99 -35.74
CA PHE A 903 15.18 18.78 -36.53
C PHE A 903 16.52 18.23 -37.05
N THR A 904 17.35 17.69 -36.14
CA THR A 904 18.49 16.86 -36.53
C THR A 904 18.01 15.50 -37.07
N GLN A 905 18.87 14.75 -37.75
CA GLN A 905 18.50 13.47 -38.38
C GLN A 905 17.80 12.53 -37.38
N ASP A 906 18.38 12.32 -36.22
CA ASP A 906 17.80 11.48 -35.16
C ASP A 906 16.41 11.94 -34.70
N TYR A 907 16.19 13.26 -34.64
CA TYR A 907 14.89 13.83 -34.26
C TYR A 907 13.85 13.67 -35.36
N ILE A 908 14.25 13.78 -36.64
CA ILE A 908 13.37 13.52 -37.78
C ILE A 908 12.91 12.05 -37.74
N SER A 909 13.83 11.11 -37.56
CA SER A 909 13.52 9.68 -37.49
C SER A 909 12.64 9.34 -36.28
N ALA A 910 12.94 9.92 -35.11
CA ALA A 910 12.13 9.73 -33.90
C ALA A 910 10.70 10.28 -34.04
N VAL A 911 10.55 11.48 -34.60
CA VAL A 911 9.25 12.11 -34.85
C VAL A 911 8.45 11.32 -35.89
N THR A 912 9.11 10.87 -36.95
CA THR A 912 8.53 10.01 -37.99
C THR A 912 7.99 8.73 -37.35
N TYR A 913 8.78 8.08 -36.49
CA TYR A 913 8.34 6.89 -35.78
C TYR A 913 7.11 7.13 -34.90
N GLU A 914 7.12 8.20 -34.12
CA GLU A 914 6.00 8.51 -33.23
C GLU A 914 4.71 8.81 -33.99
N HIS A 915 4.78 9.45 -35.17
CA HIS A 915 3.59 9.68 -36.00
C HIS A 915 3.01 8.37 -36.53
N LEU A 916 3.87 7.46 -37.00
CA LEU A 916 3.46 6.13 -37.44
C LEU A 916 2.78 5.35 -36.30
N LEU A 917 3.37 5.41 -35.10
CA LEU A 917 2.85 4.77 -33.89
C LEU A 917 1.50 5.33 -33.45
N ALA A 918 1.39 6.66 -33.42
CA ALA A 918 0.18 7.34 -33.01
C ALA A 918 -0.96 7.06 -33.99
N GLY A 919 -0.70 7.15 -35.31
CA GLY A 919 -1.73 7.01 -36.34
C GLY A 919 -2.19 5.57 -36.57
N SER A 920 -1.36 4.57 -36.30
CA SER A 920 -1.71 3.15 -36.51
C SER A 920 -2.44 2.53 -35.32
N ALA A 921 -1.75 2.36 -34.18
CA ALA A 921 -2.25 1.60 -33.05
C ALA A 921 -3.50 2.21 -32.41
N THR A 922 -3.55 3.55 -32.25
CA THR A 922 -4.68 4.19 -31.56
C THR A 922 -5.95 4.23 -32.40
N THR A 923 -5.82 4.48 -33.71
CA THR A 923 -6.94 4.45 -34.66
C THR A 923 -7.47 3.02 -34.78
N SER A 924 -6.59 2.04 -34.93
CA SER A 924 -6.97 0.62 -35.00
C SER A 924 -7.72 0.15 -33.75
N PHE A 925 -7.21 0.49 -32.57
CA PHE A 925 -7.87 0.15 -31.30
C PHE A 925 -9.28 0.74 -31.23
N THR A 926 -9.41 2.02 -31.60
CA THR A 926 -10.71 2.72 -31.57
C THR A 926 -11.68 2.14 -32.58
N LEU A 927 -11.25 1.91 -33.83
CA LEU A 927 -12.09 1.31 -34.88
C LEU A 927 -12.58 -0.09 -34.49
N SER A 928 -11.68 -0.91 -33.94
CA SER A 928 -12.01 -2.25 -33.47
C SER A 928 -12.96 -2.24 -32.27
N SER A 929 -12.80 -1.27 -31.36
CA SER A 929 -13.72 -1.07 -30.23
C SER A 929 -15.12 -0.71 -30.72
N ILE A 930 -15.23 0.15 -31.72
CA ILE A 930 -16.51 0.52 -32.34
C ILE A 930 -17.18 -0.71 -32.95
N VAL A 931 -16.46 -1.49 -33.76
CA VAL A 931 -17.01 -2.72 -34.37
C VAL A 931 -17.42 -3.75 -33.32
N TYR A 932 -16.62 -3.95 -32.28
CA TYR A 932 -16.98 -4.84 -31.17
C TYR A 932 -18.26 -4.38 -30.47
N LEU A 933 -18.38 -3.10 -30.14
CA LEU A 933 -19.55 -2.56 -29.43
C LEU A 933 -20.80 -2.61 -30.30
N VAL A 934 -20.74 -2.14 -31.55
CA VAL A 934 -21.90 -2.14 -32.46
C VAL A 934 -22.37 -3.56 -32.77
N ALA A 935 -21.46 -4.52 -32.99
CA ALA A 935 -21.82 -5.92 -33.22
C ALA A 935 -22.56 -6.58 -32.03
N GLY A 936 -22.43 -6.01 -30.83
CA GLY A 936 -23.14 -6.44 -29.62
C GLY A 936 -24.47 -5.71 -29.37
N HIS A 937 -24.81 -4.69 -30.17
CA HIS A 937 -25.95 -3.77 -29.94
C HIS A 937 -26.76 -3.57 -31.23
N PRO A 938 -27.67 -4.51 -31.58
CA PRO A 938 -28.41 -4.49 -32.85
C PRO A 938 -29.27 -3.23 -33.07
N GLU A 939 -29.75 -2.59 -32.02
CA GLU A 939 -30.48 -1.33 -32.06
C GLU A 939 -29.60 -0.14 -32.48
N VAL A 940 -28.37 -0.09 -31.98
CA VAL A 940 -27.37 0.91 -32.40
C VAL A 940 -26.95 0.65 -33.84
N GLU A 941 -26.70 -0.62 -34.20
CA GLU A 941 -26.38 -1.01 -35.57
C GLU A 941 -27.47 -0.52 -36.54
N ARG A 942 -28.75 -0.80 -36.27
CA ARG A 942 -29.86 -0.39 -37.14
C ARG A 942 -29.92 1.11 -37.37
N LYS A 943 -29.74 1.92 -36.32
CA LYS A 943 -29.73 3.38 -36.41
C LYS A 943 -28.53 3.88 -37.21
N LEU A 944 -27.35 3.30 -36.98
CA LEU A 944 -26.13 3.63 -37.71
C LEU A 944 -26.28 3.31 -39.21
N LEU A 945 -26.83 2.14 -39.56
CA LEU A 945 -27.10 1.75 -40.95
C LEU A 945 -28.09 2.71 -41.61
N ALA A 946 -29.20 3.04 -40.94
CA ALA A 946 -30.21 3.95 -41.47
C ALA A 946 -29.63 5.35 -41.78
N GLU A 947 -28.75 5.86 -40.93
CA GLU A 947 -28.06 7.13 -41.15
C GLU A 947 -27.08 7.07 -42.34
N ILE A 948 -26.29 6.00 -42.42
CA ILE A 948 -25.31 5.78 -43.49
C ILE A 948 -25.98 5.61 -44.86
N ASP A 949 -27.09 4.87 -44.90
CA ASP A 949 -27.87 4.64 -46.12
C ASP A 949 -28.62 5.93 -46.54
N GLY A 950 -28.98 6.79 -45.58
CA GLY A 950 -29.60 8.09 -45.82
C GLY A 950 -28.69 9.14 -46.46
N PHE A 951 -27.36 8.95 -46.44
CA PHE A 951 -26.40 9.91 -47.02
C PHE A 951 -26.48 10.00 -48.55
N GLY A 952 -26.82 8.90 -49.23
CA GLY A 952 -26.87 8.84 -50.69
C GLY A 952 -26.70 7.42 -51.22
N PRO A 953 -26.66 7.24 -52.55
CA PRO A 953 -26.55 5.93 -53.19
C PRO A 953 -25.34 5.11 -52.69
N PRO A 954 -25.40 3.76 -52.73
CA PRO A 954 -24.34 2.88 -52.24
C PRO A 954 -22.95 3.21 -52.80
N ASP A 955 -22.89 3.57 -54.09
CA ASP A 955 -21.65 3.84 -54.84
C ASP A 955 -21.10 5.25 -54.63
N GLN A 956 -21.85 6.16 -54.00
CA GLN A 956 -21.42 7.55 -53.83
C GLN A 956 -20.74 7.74 -52.47
N MET A 957 -19.41 7.77 -52.46
CA MET A 957 -18.63 8.07 -51.25
C MET A 957 -18.66 9.57 -50.89
N PRO A 958 -18.60 9.94 -49.59
CA PRO A 958 -18.48 11.34 -49.18
C PRO A 958 -17.16 11.95 -49.69
N THR A 959 -17.24 13.08 -50.38
CA THR A 959 -16.05 13.85 -50.76
C THR A 959 -15.51 14.66 -49.58
N ALA A 960 -14.29 15.19 -49.70
CA ALA A 960 -13.74 16.13 -48.72
C ALA A 960 -14.64 17.38 -48.56
N HIS A 961 -15.24 17.84 -49.66
CA HIS A 961 -16.22 18.92 -49.63
C HIS A 961 -17.52 18.49 -48.96
N ASP A 962 -18.01 17.27 -49.15
CA ASP A 962 -19.16 16.79 -48.38
C ASP A 962 -18.81 16.83 -46.89
N LEU A 963 -17.72 16.16 -46.49
CA LEU A 963 -17.15 16.10 -45.13
C LEU A 963 -16.91 17.47 -44.47
N GLN A 964 -16.62 18.52 -45.26
CA GLN A 964 -16.40 19.88 -44.76
C GLN A 964 -17.60 20.81 -44.89
N HIS A 965 -18.38 20.76 -45.97
CA HIS A 965 -19.38 21.78 -46.37
C HIS A 965 -20.84 21.27 -46.41
N LYS A 966 -21.07 19.95 -46.48
CA LYS A 966 -22.34 19.35 -46.03
C LYS A 966 -22.33 19.01 -44.53
N PHE A 967 -21.15 19.00 -43.90
CA PHE A 967 -20.96 18.85 -42.45
C PHE A 967 -20.21 20.02 -41.71
N PRO A 968 -20.30 21.32 -42.11
CA PRO A 968 -19.46 22.39 -41.54
C PRO A 968 -19.94 22.97 -40.22
N TYR A 969 -21.15 22.68 -39.79
CA TYR A 969 -21.68 23.11 -38.51
C TYR A 969 -22.44 21.91 -37.95
N ILE A 970 -21.93 21.35 -36.86
CA ILE A 970 -22.71 20.74 -35.76
C ILE A 970 -24.06 20.12 -36.23
N ASP A 971 -24.13 18.77 -36.30
CA ASP A 971 -25.34 17.99 -35.99
C ASP A 971 -26.53 17.81 -36.96
N GLN A 972 -26.40 17.43 -38.24
CA GLN A 972 -27.63 16.92 -38.93
C GLN A 972 -27.54 15.64 -39.76
N ALA A 973 -26.48 15.39 -40.53
CA ALA A 973 -26.49 14.26 -41.48
C ALA A 973 -25.71 12.99 -41.04
N LEU A 974 -24.84 13.07 -40.03
CA LEU A 974 -24.06 11.94 -39.48
C LEU A 974 -23.86 12.08 -37.95
N ILE A 975 -24.89 12.56 -37.25
CA ILE A 975 -24.85 12.81 -35.80
C ILE A 975 -24.65 11.49 -35.06
N PHE A 976 -25.42 10.47 -35.44
CA PHE A 976 -25.47 9.21 -34.74
C PHE A 976 -24.14 8.44 -34.93
N GLN A 977 -23.51 8.51 -36.10
CA GLN A 977 -22.16 8.00 -36.28
C GLN A 977 -21.16 8.66 -35.33
N MET A 978 -21.20 9.99 -35.19
CA MET A 978 -20.30 10.69 -34.26
C MET A 978 -20.60 10.32 -32.80
N GLN A 979 -21.87 10.21 -32.44
CA GLN A 979 -22.32 9.72 -31.14
C GLN A 979 -21.74 8.33 -30.84
N VAL A 980 -21.79 7.41 -31.80
CA VAL A 980 -21.20 6.06 -31.69
C VAL A 980 -19.69 6.12 -31.50
N ILE A 981 -18.96 6.95 -32.25
CA ILE A 981 -17.50 7.12 -32.10
C ILE A 981 -17.16 7.65 -30.70
N LYS A 982 -17.85 8.71 -30.26
CA LYS A 982 -17.62 9.32 -28.94
C LYS A 982 -17.95 8.34 -27.82
N GLU A 983 -19.06 7.62 -27.92
CA GLU A 983 -19.44 6.61 -26.92
C GLU A 983 -18.48 5.43 -26.88
N ALA A 984 -17.97 4.97 -28.02
CA ALA A 984 -16.96 3.93 -28.05
C ALA A 984 -15.64 4.41 -27.41
N MET A 985 -15.20 5.64 -27.69
CA MET A 985 -14.03 6.25 -27.03
C MET A 985 -14.23 6.45 -25.52
N ARG A 986 -15.46 6.71 -25.08
CA ARG A 986 -15.81 6.79 -23.65
C ARG A 986 -15.75 5.41 -23.00
N PHE A 987 -16.32 4.41 -23.66
CA PHE A 987 -16.45 3.05 -23.14
C PHE A 987 -15.09 2.34 -23.05
N TYR A 988 -14.30 2.42 -24.13
CA TYR A 988 -12.93 1.91 -24.24
C TYR A 988 -11.97 3.05 -24.61
N LEU A 989 -11.54 3.79 -23.59
CA LEU A 989 -10.63 4.90 -23.78
C LEU A 989 -9.20 4.42 -24.03
N VAL A 990 -8.68 4.66 -25.24
CA VAL A 990 -7.35 4.22 -25.68
C VAL A 990 -6.20 4.79 -24.84
N SER A 991 -6.34 6.00 -24.30
CA SER A 991 -5.36 6.63 -23.42
C SER A 991 -6.03 7.07 -22.11
N PRO A 992 -6.16 6.16 -21.13
CA PRO A 992 -6.92 6.44 -19.91
C PRO A 992 -6.22 7.41 -18.96
N LEU A 993 -4.91 7.63 -19.13
CA LEU A 993 -4.09 8.51 -18.30
C LEU A 993 -3.28 9.48 -19.17
N VAL A 994 -3.36 10.77 -18.86
CA VAL A 994 -2.53 11.80 -19.49
C VAL A 994 -1.54 12.38 -18.49
N ALA A 995 -0.26 12.10 -18.73
CA ALA A 995 0.83 12.47 -17.86
C ALA A 995 1.31 13.91 -18.01
N ARG A 996 1.63 14.56 -16.88
CA ARG A 996 2.28 15.86 -16.76
C ARG A 996 3.32 15.85 -15.64
N GLU A 997 4.22 16.84 -15.65
CA GLU A 997 5.25 17.03 -14.63
C GLU A 997 5.41 18.51 -14.28
N THR A 998 5.46 18.83 -12.99
CA THR A 998 5.64 20.22 -12.52
C THR A 998 7.06 20.70 -12.80
N SER A 999 7.21 21.81 -13.54
CA SER A 999 8.50 22.41 -13.86
C SER A 999 9.06 23.27 -12.72
N ARG A 1000 8.16 23.72 -11.83
CA ARG A 1000 8.43 24.50 -10.62
C ARG A 1000 7.42 24.14 -9.53
N GLU A 1001 7.58 24.74 -8.36
CA GLU A 1001 6.55 24.64 -7.33
C GLU A 1001 5.26 25.33 -7.81
N VAL A 1002 4.13 24.63 -7.74
CA VAL A 1002 2.85 25.10 -8.29
C VAL A 1002 1.69 24.70 -7.40
N LYS A 1003 0.74 25.61 -7.21
CA LYS A 1003 -0.52 25.34 -6.50
C LYS A 1003 -1.57 24.80 -7.47
N ILE A 1004 -2.13 23.61 -7.17
CA ILE A 1004 -3.20 22.95 -7.94
C ILE A 1004 -4.29 22.47 -6.99
N GLY A 1005 -5.55 22.85 -7.23
CA GLY A 1005 -6.67 22.41 -6.39
C GLY A 1005 -6.50 22.73 -4.90
N GLY A 1006 -5.82 23.84 -4.57
CA GLY A 1006 -5.50 24.22 -3.20
C GLY A 1006 -4.18 23.65 -2.63
N TYR A 1007 -3.55 22.69 -3.30
CA TYR A 1007 -2.34 22.00 -2.82
C TYR A 1007 -1.07 22.55 -3.48
N LEU A 1008 -0.04 22.78 -2.67
CA LEU A 1008 1.27 23.19 -3.14
C LEU A 1008 2.07 21.95 -3.55
N LEU A 1009 2.40 21.84 -4.85
CA LEU A 1009 3.13 20.71 -5.42
C LEU A 1009 4.58 21.11 -5.68
N PRO A 1010 5.57 20.38 -5.13
CA PRO A 1010 6.97 20.64 -5.40
C PRO A 1010 7.32 20.46 -6.88
N LYS A 1011 8.43 21.09 -7.30
CA LYS A 1011 9.05 20.86 -8.62
C LYS A 1011 9.36 19.37 -8.83
N GLY A 1012 9.10 18.88 -10.05
CA GLY A 1012 9.37 17.50 -10.45
C GLY A 1012 8.25 16.52 -10.08
N THR A 1013 7.16 16.97 -9.47
CA THR A 1013 6.00 16.12 -9.15
C THR A 1013 5.27 15.70 -10.41
N TRP A 1014 4.94 14.41 -10.54
CA TRP A 1014 4.12 13.92 -11.64
C TRP A 1014 2.65 14.18 -11.35
N VAL A 1015 1.92 14.66 -12.35
CA VAL A 1015 0.48 14.94 -12.26
C VAL A 1015 -0.19 14.23 -13.44
N TRP A 1016 -0.94 13.17 -13.18
CA TRP A 1016 -1.59 12.36 -14.20
C TRP A 1016 -3.09 12.62 -14.19
N LEU A 1017 -3.65 12.95 -15.34
CA LEU A 1017 -5.09 13.17 -15.52
C LEU A 1017 -5.76 11.84 -15.85
N ALA A 1018 -6.68 11.38 -15.01
CA ALA A 1018 -7.40 10.11 -15.13
C ALA A 1018 -8.64 10.24 -16.01
N LEU A 1019 -8.40 10.40 -17.30
CA LEU A 1019 -9.44 10.57 -18.31
C LEU A 1019 -10.37 9.36 -18.40
N GLY A 1020 -9.84 8.15 -18.18
CA GLY A 1020 -10.65 6.93 -18.18
C GLY A 1020 -11.59 6.83 -16.98
N VAL A 1021 -11.23 7.47 -15.86
CA VAL A 1021 -12.12 7.58 -14.69
C VAL A 1021 -13.19 8.61 -14.96
N LEU A 1022 -12.83 9.79 -15.49
CA LEU A 1022 -13.79 10.82 -15.89
C LEU A 1022 -14.82 10.31 -16.91
N ALA A 1023 -14.38 9.52 -17.88
CA ALA A 1023 -15.26 8.91 -18.89
C ALA A 1023 -16.26 7.89 -18.33
N LYS A 1024 -16.05 7.42 -17.09
CA LYS A 1024 -16.90 6.47 -16.38
C LYS A 1024 -17.56 7.05 -15.13
N ASP A 1025 -17.44 8.35 -14.89
CA ASP A 1025 -18.04 9.03 -13.76
C ASP A 1025 -19.56 9.21 -13.98
N PRO A 1026 -20.45 8.53 -13.22
CA PRO A 1026 -21.90 8.67 -13.30
C PRO A 1026 -22.44 10.07 -13.03
N ASN A 1027 -21.68 10.96 -12.36
CA ASN A 1027 -22.09 12.35 -12.23
C ASN A 1027 -22.12 13.07 -13.59
N ASN A 1028 -21.25 12.64 -14.52
CA ASN A 1028 -21.16 13.18 -15.87
C ASN A 1028 -21.76 12.23 -16.94
N PHE A 1029 -21.86 10.93 -16.63
CA PHE A 1029 -22.31 9.87 -17.52
C PHE A 1029 -23.20 8.86 -16.79
N PRO A 1030 -24.50 9.17 -16.58
CA PRO A 1030 -25.44 8.24 -15.98
C PRO A 1030 -25.42 6.88 -16.69
N GLU A 1031 -25.44 5.81 -15.90
CA GLU A 1031 -25.29 4.42 -16.37
C GLU A 1031 -24.00 4.22 -17.21
N PRO A 1032 -22.81 4.45 -16.62
CA PRO A 1032 -21.55 4.57 -17.36
C PRO A 1032 -21.10 3.26 -18.04
N ASP A 1033 -21.61 2.10 -17.62
CA ASP A 1033 -21.28 0.81 -18.24
C ASP A 1033 -22.31 0.36 -19.29
N THR A 1034 -23.31 1.20 -19.59
CA THR A 1034 -24.25 1.00 -20.69
C THR A 1034 -23.73 1.75 -21.93
N PHE A 1035 -23.56 1.03 -23.04
CA PHE A 1035 -23.19 1.63 -24.32
C PHE A 1035 -24.41 2.32 -24.93
N ARG A 1036 -24.48 3.66 -24.80
CA ARG A 1036 -25.61 4.48 -25.25
C ARG A 1036 -25.13 5.69 -26.05
N PRO A 1037 -25.00 5.60 -27.38
CA PRO A 1037 -24.56 6.70 -28.23
C PRO A 1037 -25.36 7.99 -28.04
N GLU A 1038 -26.67 7.89 -27.81
CA GLU A 1038 -27.62 9.00 -27.69
C GLU A 1038 -27.23 10.02 -26.60
N ARG A 1039 -26.36 9.64 -25.65
CA ARG A 1039 -25.85 10.57 -24.64
C ARG A 1039 -24.97 11.69 -25.16
N PHE A 1040 -24.48 11.54 -26.39
CA PHE A 1040 -23.69 12.53 -27.10
C PHE A 1040 -24.50 13.31 -28.14
N ASP A 1041 -25.82 13.14 -28.14
CA ASP A 1041 -26.74 13.98 -28.89
C ASP A 1041 -26.65 15.42 -28.35
N PRO A 1042 -26.28 16.41 -29.17
CA PRO A 1042 -26.09 17.76 -28.66
C PRO A 1042 -27.37 18.46 -28.24
N ASP A 1043 -28.53 17.95 -28.65
CA ASP A 1043 -29.81 18.43 -28.17
C ASP A 1043 -30.25 17.78 -26.86
N CYS A 1044 -29.65 16.66 -26.46
CA CYS A 1044 -30.04 15.98 -25.22
C CYS A 1044 -29.59 16.75 -23.96
N ASN A 1045 -30.39 16.63 -22.90
CA ASN A 1045 -30.10 17.28 -21.62
C ASN A 1045 -28.79 16.76 -20.99
N GLU A 1046 -28.44 15.49 -21.23
CA GLU A 1046 -27.22 14.88 -20.69
C GLU A 1046 -25.97 15.59 -21.24
N GLU A 1047 -25.86 15.82 -22.55
CA GLU A 1047 -24.74 16.57 -23.16
C GLU A 1047 -24.69 18.01 -22.65
N LYS A 1048 -25.85 18.68 -22.59
CA LYS A 1048 -25.95 20.10 -22.18
C LYS A 1048 -25.55 20.33 -20.72
N GLN A 1049 -25.82 19.37 -19.83
CA GLN A 1049 -25.48 19.47 -18.41
C GLN A 1049 -24.08 18.96 -18.10
N ARG A 1050 -23.48 18.14 -18.97
CA ARG A 1050 -22.17 17.54 -18.74
C ARG A 1050 -21.09 18.59 -18.62
N HIS A 1051 -20.16 18.39 -17.68
CA HIS A 1051 -19.02 19.29 -17.58
C HIS A 1051 -18.16 19.25 -18.86
N PRO A 1052 -17.74 20.40 -19.45
CA PRO A 1052 -17.04 20.44 -20.74
C PRO A 1052 -15.72 19.66 -20.79
N TYR A 1053 -15.12 19.39 -19.63
CA TYR A 1053 -13.87 18.66 -19.49
C TYR A 1053 -14.02 17.25 -18.93
N ALA A 1054 -15.25 16.75 -18.76
CA ALA A 1054 -15.50 15.37 -18.35
C ALA A 1054 -15.21 14.37 -19.49
N PHE A 1055 -15.29 14.81 -20.74
CA PHE A 1055 -14.98 13.99 -21.92
C PHE A 1055 -13.86 14.61 -22.76
N ILE A 1056 -12.63 14.18 -22.53
CA ILE A 1056 -11.45 14.71 -23.24
C ILE A 1056 -10.59 13.57 -23.80
N PRO A 1057 -11.10 12.69 -24.69
CA PRO A 1057 -10.39 11.48 -25.14
C PRO A 1057 -9.07 11.77 -25.87
N PHE A 1058 -8.92 12.97 -26.41
CA PHE A 1058 -7.71 13.46 -27.08
C PHE A 1058 -6.78 14.28 -26.16
N GLY A 1059 -7.07 14.30 -24.86
CA GLY A 1059 -6.40 15.16 -23.88
C GLY A 1059 -6.83 16.62 -23.97
N ILE A 1060 -6.12 17.47 -23.23
CA ILE A 1060 -6.51 18.86 -22.98
C ILE A 1060 -5.33 19.82 -23.14
N GLY A 1061 -5.64 21.06 -23.57
CA GLY A 1061 -4.71 22.19 -23.65
C GLY A 1061 -3.66 22.05 -24.75
N PRO A 1062 -2.55 22.82 -24.67
CA PRO A 1062 -1.52 22.85 -25.72
C PRO A 1062 -0.83 21.50 -25.98
N ARG A 1063 -0.90 20.55 -25.05
CA ARG A 1063 -0.36 19.18 -25.19
C ARG A 1063 -1.42 18.14 -25.62
N ALA A 1064 -2.63 18.58 -26.00
CA ALA A 1064 -3.65 17.72 -26.59
C ALA A 1064 -3.17 17.04 -27.88
N CYS A 1065 -3.84 15.95 -28.28
CA CYS A 1065 -3.52 15.18 -29.46
C CYS A 1065 -3.49 16.07 -30.71
N ILE A 1066 -2.37 16.04 -31.43
CA ILE A 1066 -2.21 16.82 -32.66
C ILE A 1066 -2.97 16.19 -33.84
N GLY A 1067 -3.11 14.86 -33.83
CA GLY A 1067 -3.79 14.07 -34.86
C GLY A 1067 -5.29 13.87 -34.64
N GLN A 1068 -5.93 14.64 -33.75
CA GLN A 1068 -7.36 14.48 -33.44
C GLN A 1068 -8.24 14.58 -34.69
N LYS A 1069 -8.04 15.60 -35.52
CA LYS A 1069 -8.85 15.81 -36.73
C LYS A 1069 -8.59 14.72 -37.78
N PHE A 1070 -7.33 14.32 -37.95
CA PHE A 1070 -6.93 13.24 -38.86
C PHE A 1070 -7.59 11.91 -38.48
N SER A 1071 -7.46 11.49 -37.22
CA SER A 1071 -8.01 10.21 -36.73
C SER A 1071 -9.54 10.17 -36.80
N LEU A 1072 -10.23 11.26 -36.43
CA LEU A 1072 -11.69 11.33 -36.55
C LEU A 1072 -12.15 11.26 -38.02
N GLN A 1073 -11.40 11.86 -38.95
CA GLN A 1073 -11.70 11.75 -40.39
C GLN A 1073 -11.53 10.31 -40.89
N GLU A 1074 -10.43 9.65 -40.52
CA GLU A 1074 -10.16 8.26 -40.87
C GLU A 1074 -11.21 7.29 -40.31
N LEU A 1075 -11.58 7.45 -39.03
CA LEU A 1075 -12.62 6.64 -38.39
C LEU A 1075 -13.99 6.79 -39.08
N LYS A 1076 -14.41 8.03 -39.38
CA LYS A 1076 -15.68 8.29 -40.09
C LYS A 1076 -15.71 7.62 -41.46
N LEU A 1077 -14.65 7.83 -42.25
CA LEU A 1077 -14.54 7.24 -43.59
C LEU A 1077 -14.56 5.71 -43.52
N SER A 1078 -13.81 5.12 -42.57
CA SER A 1078 -13.74 3.68 -42.39
C SER A 1078 -15.10 3.09 -42.02
N LEU A 1079 -15.82 3.71 -41.08
CA LEU A 1079 -17.16 3.24 -40.68
C LEU A 1079 -18.16 3.31 -41.83
N ILE A 1080 -18.15 4.39 -42.64
CA ILE A 1080 -19.03 4.51 -43.80
C ILE A 1080 -18.76 3.38 -44.79
N HIS A 1081 -17.49 3.11 -45.14
CA HIS A 1081 -17.16 2.06 -46.09
C HIS A 1081 -17.50 0.66 -45.58
N LEU A 1082 -17.20 0.39 -44.31
CA LEU A 1082 -17.43 -0.92 -43.70
C LEU A 1082 -18.94 -1.20 -43.58
N TYR A 1083 -19.71 -0.30 -42.97
CA TYR A 1083 -21.13 -0.55 -42.67
C TYR A 1083 -22.06 -0.35 -43.88
N ARG A 1084 -21.59 0.25 -44.97
CA ARG A 1084 -22.32 0.21 -46.25
C ARG A 1084 -22.37 -1.18 -46.88
N LYS A 1085 -21.29 -1.95 -46.75
CA LYS A 1085 -21.13 -3.24 -47.42
C LYS A 1085 -21.28 -4.43 -46.49
N TYR A 1086 -21.07 -4.23 -45.19
CA TYR A 1086 -20.94 -5.31 -44.23
C TYR A 1086 -21.67 -5.03 -42.92
N VAL A 1087 -22.00 -6.11 -42.25
CA VAL A 1087 -22.49 -6.18 -40.88
C VAL A 1087 -21.59 -7.15 -40.13
N PHE A 1088 -21.32 -6.86 -38.85
CA PHE A 1088 -20.38 -7.65 -38.05
C PHE A 1088 -21.10 -8.38 -36.93
N ARG A 1089 -20.70 -9.63 -36.67
CA ARG A 1089 -21.20 -10.43 -35.54
C ARG A 1089 -20.04 -10.91 -34.70
N HIS A 1090 -20.20 -11.00 -33.39
CA HIS A 1090 -19.16 -11.58 -32.55
C HIS A 1090 -18.90 -13.02 -32.96
N SER A 1091 -17.62 -13.37 -33.13
CA SER A 1091 -17.23 -14.77 -33.27
C SER A 1091 -17.58 -15.54 -31.98
N PRO A 1092 -17.91 -16.83 -32.05
CA PRO A 1092 -18.01 -17.68 -30.86
C PRO A 1092 -16.73 -17.74 -30.03
N ASN A 1093 -15.57 -17.48 -30.66
CA ASN A 1093 -14.26 -17.42 -30.02
C ASN A 1093 -13.91 -16.02 -29.46
N MET A 1094 -14.86 -15.07 -29.51
CA MET A 1094 -14.71 -13.73 -28.97
C MET A 1094 -14.94 -13.73 -27.45
N GLU A 1095 -13.99 -13.19 -26.71
CA GLU A 1095 -14.06 -13.07 -25.26
C GLU A 1095 -15.15 -12.07 -24.81
N LYS A 1096 -15.81 -12.42 -23.70
CA LYS A 1096 -16.82 -11.58 -23.04
C LYS A 1096 -16.58 -11.63 -21.53
N PRO A 1097 -16.10 -10.54 -20.90
CA PRO A 1097 -15.71 -9.25 -21.46
C PRO A 1097 -14.36 -9.28 -22.21
N LEU A 1098 -14.07 -8.23 -23.00
CA LEU A 1098 -12.77 -8.03 -23.67
C LEU A 1098 -11.60 -8.08 -22.69
N ALA A 1099 -10.60 -8.93 -22.95
CA ALA A 1099 -9.32 -8.87 -22.25
C ALA A 1099 -8.43 -7.76 -22.82
N LEU A 1100 -8.10 -6.79 -21.97
CA LEU A 1100 -7.28 -5.64 -22.32
C LEU A 1100 -5.85 -5.80 -21.79
N GLU A 1101 -4.90 -5.22 -22.52
CA GLU A 1101 -3.50 -5.10 -22.15
C GLU A 1101 -3.15 -3.61 -21.94
N TYR A 1102 -2.54 -3.30 -20.79
CA TYR A 1102 -2.19 -1.93 -20.41
C TYR A 1102 -0.73 -1.62 -20.77
N GLY A 1103 -0.52 -0.66 -21.66
CA GLY A 1103 0.77 -0.07 -21.98
C GLY A 1103 0.71 1.47 -21.94
N ILE A 1104 1.49 2.15 -22.79
CA ILE A 1104 1.33 3.61 -23.03
C ILE A 1104 -0.08 3.94 -23.51
N VAL A 1105 -0.65 3.03 -24.29
CA VAL A 1105 -2.03 3.00 -24.73
C VAL A 1105 -2.64 1.66 -24.37
N LEU A 1106 -3.97 1.60 -24.35
CA LEU A 1106 -4.73 0.38 -24.18
C LEU A 1106 -4.67 -0.46 -25.46
N ASN A 1107 -4.52 -1.78 -25.33
CA ASN A 1107 -4.54 -2.71 -26.45
C ASN A 1107 -5.42 -3.95 -26.13
N PHE A 1108 -5.76 -4.74 -27.15
CA PHE A 1108 -6.46 -6.01 -26.97
C PHE A 1108 -5.47 -7.14 -26.77
N LYS A 1109 -5.61 -7.90 -25.68
CA LYS A 1109 -4.72 -9.02 -25.38
C LYS A 1109 -4.82 -10.13 -26.43
N ASN A 1110 -6.04 -10.42 -26.89
CA ASN A 1110 -6.34 -11.55 -27.80
C ASN A 1110 -6.99 -11.11 -29.12
N GLY A 1111 -6.98 -9.80 -29.41
CA GLY A 1111 -7.60 -9.20 -30.59
C GLY A 1111 -9.14 -9.18 -30.55
N VAL A 1112 -9.75 -8.47 -31.50
CA VAL A 1112 -11.21 -8.43 -31.71
C VAL A 1112 -11.58 -9.39 -32.83
N LYS A 1113 -12.31 -10.47 -32.50
CA LYS A 1113 -12.71 -11.53 -33.43
C LYS A 1113 -14.19 -11.40 -33.82
N VAL A 1114 -14.46 -11.28 -35.11
CA VAL A 1114 -15.81 -11.12 -35.65
C VAL A 1114 -16.02 -11.98 -36.88
N ARG A 1115 -17.28 -12.25 -37.20
CA ARG A 1115 -17.72 -12.76 -38.50
C ARG A 1115 -18.30 -11.62 -39.31
N VAL A 1116 -17.99 -11.61 -40.60
CA VAL A 1116 -18.46 -10.59 -41.53
C VAL A 1116 -19.63 -11.14 -42.31
N VAL A 1117 -20.73 -10.40 -42.31
CA VAL A 1117 -21.94 -10.69 -43.07
C VAL A 1117 -22.06 -9.62 -44.14
N LYS A 1118 -22.12 -10.00 -45.40
CA LYS A 1118 -22.29 -9.05 -46.50
C LYS A 1118 -23.72 -8.51 -46.49
N ARG A 1119 -23.86 -7.19 -46.63
CA ARG A 1119 -25.13 -6.51 -46.89
C ARG A 1119 -25.37 -6.48 -48.39
#